data_AF-A0A2H1FER1-F1
#
_entry.id   AF-A0A2H1FER1-F1
#
_cell.length_a   1.000
_cell.length_b   1.000
_cell.length_c   1.000
_cell.angle_alpha   90.00
_cell.angle_beta   90.00
_cell.angle_gamma   90.00
#
_symmetry.space_group_name_H-M   'P 1'
#
loop_
_entity.id
_entity.type
_entity.pdbx_description
1 polymer ?
#
loop_
_entity_poly.entity_id
_entity_poly.type
_entity_poly.pdbx_seq_one_letter_code
_entity_poly.pdbx_strand_id
1 'polypeptide(L)'
;MKRIIGLTLISLVLFSSSMMPISFADVVIPGCKVWLGMHTTPSQYNGLPRSNPDGTFYPGDAFDFAITIHWNSWCWSIKPKPISTVGLQIGQIQVLPISSGGGQSFGYTETGHAEIGIGSSAATLSQVVFGYGLICSFNPQAGGTCFRGSTAGSTLYSPKIILPKVTIDLTKQNLTDTDGFMMRNLDGTYYIWDGINIVFNPQYQWKNQRVGTISAHTVYSSDMYLQKDFQCQKKSCSDTLLYSRAKPWTFSYEYAQGQTNWVPETSSDIKKHTFTYETTLYNIGRLIGQSQFAKTDALVVTYDPVYNSSYGYTVLKDNQWWGFGNRPAVAMHYLGSKGGGQDDSDRGIHEYRRSKINSFSYNSYAYRILTPVPLNVTMTWSESHSANFLDDNFAYRDDSLQSGKNSAMFVKSGYGDIIFEHPILFTILKTRYDNSTIINTLQSVNFAGLDKLDLFKYYFGYPHTRFSTDVIVIALHSDGSINHVPIDLKMIPDYSEGATYEQNFIRTKVIHDRDRIFAGIVLNDMYGKENTATGTGVINLQAHLTSMVIPDISQVLAQNPLDLPLNLVYEQPSPYNVTITAGGKRLSFVEHGFEFDTNWRYVINMDQNNTLNSTRYQGMVSIRPDNNFGSYSQVLVDGKIQNITCSTGCIIMLSDRYKNSTVSAYNAWGGKASQTFDVYNSVSQDTTDYNKIATLVLLFSLAVTGYGFVRRYWRGFAAALSFGDGNEDK
;
A
#
# COMPACT_ATOMS: atom_id res chain seq x y z
N MET A 1 32.62 19.65 -36.25
CA MET A 1 33.45 18.58 -36.84
C MET A 1 33.21 18.59 -38.37
N LYS A 2 34.26 18.93 -39.13
CA LYS A 2 34.55 18.70 -40.56
C LYS A 2 33.47 18.96 -41.66
N ARG A 3 33.68 20.08 -42.39
CA ARG A 3 33.61 20.17 -43.86
C ARG A 3 34.74 19.34 -44.48
N ILE A 4 34.55 18.71 -45.64
CA ILE A 4 35.60 18.48 -46.66
C ILE A 4 35.00 18.56 -48.07
N ILE A 5 35.71 19.29 -48.92
CA ILE A 5 35.59 19.51 -50.37
C ILE A 5 36.50 18.50 -51.08
N GLY A 6 36.14 18.04 -52.28
CA GLY A 6 37.02 17.24 -53.15
C GLY A 6 36.79 17.57 -54.63
N LEU A 7 37.68 18.39 -55.19
CA LEU A 7 37.85 18.77 -56.59
C LEU A 7 38.75 17.77 -57.35
N THR A 8 38.84 17.94 -58.68
CA THR A 8 39.90 17.55 -59.67
C THR A 8 39.54 16.42 -60.67
N LEU A 9 39.96 16.41 -61.96
CA LEU A 9 40.48 17.38 -62.95
C LEU A 9 40.69 16.59 -64.28
N ILE A 10 40.37 17.20 -65.44
CA ILE A 10 41.00 17.10 -66.79
C ILE A 10 41.22 15.73 -67.47
N SER A 11 40.66 15.57 -68.69
CA SER A 11 41.50 15.51 -69.90
C SER A 11 40.76 15.99 -71.17
N LEU A 12 41.41 16.93 -71.85
CA LEU A 12 41.07 17.53 -73.13
C LEU A 12 41.94 16.85 -74.20
N VAL A 13 41.35 16.32 -75.27
CA VAL A 13 42.08 16.00 -76.51
C VAL A 13 41.26 16.52 -77.68
N LEU A 14 41.77 17.60 -78.30
CA LEU A 14 41.44 18.03 -79.65
C LEU A 14 42.21 17.15 -80.65
N PHE A 15 41.57 16.67 -81.71
CA PHE A 15 42.09 16.79 -83.09
C PHE A 15 41.09 16.26 -84.17
N SER A 16 40.93 17.12 -85.18
CA SER A 16 40.66 16.89 -86.61
C SER A 16 39.38 16.20 -87.14
N SER A 17 38.67 17.02 -87.91
CA SER A 17 37.92 16.80 -89.15
C SER A 17 38.12 15.46 -89.89
N SER A 18 37.02 14.73 -90.09
CA SER A 18 36.78 14.03 -91.35
C SER A 18 35.28 14.06 -91.65
N MET A 19 34.95 14.48 -92.87
CA MET A 19 33.61 14.37 -93.43
C MET A 19 33.25 12.89 -93.57
N MET A 20 32.07 12.48 -93.10
CA MET A 20 31.38 11.28 -93.56
C MET A 20 29.88 11.56 -93.67
N PRO A 21 29.21 10.89 -94.62
CA PRO A 21 28.07 11.42 -95.35
C PRO A 21 26.78 11.34 -94.55
N ILE A 22 25.84 12.21 -94.90
CA ILE A 22 24.42 12.03 -94.65
C ILE A 22 24.02 10.70 -95.31
N SER A 23 23.94 9.63 -94.52
CA SER A 23 23.18 8.45 -94.95
C SER A 23 21.71 8.85 -94.89
N PHE A 24 21.09 8.96 -96.05
CA PHE A 24 19.64 8.83 -96.16
C PHE A 24 19.28 7.50 -95.50
N ALA A 25 18.72 7.57 -94.28
CA ALA A 25 18.18 6.40 -93.63
C ALA A 25 17.07 5.85 -94.53
N ASP A 26 17.24 4.60 -94.97
CA ASP A 26 16.21 3.84 -95.65
C ASP A 26 14.87 4.07 -94.93
N VAL A 27 13.90 4.58 -95.67
CA VAL A 27 12.51 4.64 -95.23
C VAL A 27 12.04 3.20 -95.15
N VAL A 28 12.27 2.57 -94.00
CA VAL A 28 11.71 1.27 -93.65
C VAL A 28 10.20 1.44 -93.63
N ILE A 29 9.50 0.89 -94.62
CA ILE A 29 8.04 0.82 -94.62
C ILE A 29 7.65 -0.01 -93.38
N PRO A 30 7.03 0.57 -92.34
CA PRO A 30 6.70 -0.18 -91.16
C PRO A 30 5.54 -1.12 -91.50
N GLY A 31 5.77 -2.44 -91.46
CA GLY A 31 4.68 -3.41 -91.60
C GLY A 31 3.60 -3.22 -90.53
N CYS A 32 2.46 -3.91 -90.70
CA CYS A 32 1.40 -3.95 -89.70
C CYS A 32 1.97 -4.32 -88.34
N LYS A 33 1.73 -3.42 -87.37
CA LYS A 33 2.22 -3.56 -86.00
C LYS A 33 1.07 -3.29 -85.05
N VAL A 34 0.91 -4.18 -84.08
CA VAL A 34 -0.04 -4.05 -82.98
C VAL A 34 0.77 -3.97 -81.69
N TRP A 35 0.46 -3.01 -80.83
CA TRP A 35 1.08 -2.88 -79.51
C TRP A 35 0.01 -2.61 -78.46
N LEU A 36 0.22 -3.19 -77.28
CA LEU A 36 -0.71 -3.10 -76.16
C LEU A 36 0.02 -2.51 -74.96
N GLY A 37 -0.63 -1.58 -74.27
CA GLY A 37 -0.26 -1.13 -72.94
C GLY A 37 -1.32 -1.62 -71.94
N MET A 38 -0.91 -2.09 -70.77
CA MET A 38 -1.84 -2.40 -69.69
C MET A 38 -1.53 -1.52 -68.48
N HIS A 39 -2.57 -0.86 -67.97
CA HIS A 39 -2.52 -0.11 -66.74
C HIS A 39 -3.52 -0.70 -65.76
N THR A 40 -3.10 -0.83 -64.49
CA THR A 40 -3.95 -1.35 -63.42
C THR A 40 -3.98 -0.36 -62.26
N THR A 41 -5.15 -0.16 -61.67
CA THR A 41 -5.35 0.65 -60.48
C THR A 41 -6.08 -0.17 -59.42
N PRO A 42 -5.71 -0.07 -58.14
CA PRO A 42 -6.46 -0.72 -57.07
C PRO A 42 -7.93 -0.33 -57.13
N SER A 43 -8.83 -1.32 -57.09
CA SER A 43 -10.25 -1.03 -57.02
C SER A 43 -10.61 -0.54 -55.61
N GLN A 44 -11.76 0.12 -55.46
CA GLN A 44 -12.18 0.68 -54.18
C GLN A 44 -13.42 -0.03 -53.64
N TYR A 45 -13.48 -0.20 -52.32
CA TYR A 45 -14.66 -0.63 -51.58
C TYR A 45 -14.94 0.40 -50.49
N ASN A 46 -16.09 1.09 -50.58
CA ASN A 46 -16.45 2.21 -49.69
C ASN A 46 -15.34 3.27 -49.55
N GLY A 47 -14.67 3.59 -50.68
CA GLY A 47 -13.58 4.58 -50.72
C GLY A 47 -12.22 4.06 -50.21
N LEU A 48 -12.10 2.79 -49.81
CA LEU A 48 -10.85 2.17 -49.38
C LEU A 48 -10.27 1.28 -50.48
N PRO A 49 -8.95 1.26 -50.70
CA PRO A 49 -8.33 0.42 -51.71
C PRO A 49 -8.48 -1.08 -51.36
N ARG A 50 -8.83 -1.87 -52.37
CA ARG A 50 -8.85 -3.34 -52.34
C ARG A 50 -7.50 -3.89 -52.80
N SER A 51 -6.43 -3.35 -52.24
CA SER A 51 -5.05 -3.82 -52.43
C SER A 51 -4.23 -3.45 -51.20
N ASN A 52 -3.11 -4.16 -51.01
CA ASN A 52 -2.20 -3.84 -49.92
C ASN A 52 -1.41 -2.57 -50.22
N PRO A 53 -0.95 -1.83 -49.18
CA PRO A 53 -0.12 -0.64 -49.34
C PRO A 53 1.16 -0.84 -50.15
N ASP A 54 1.69 -2.06 -50.22
CA ASP A 54 2.89 -2.40 -50.99
C ASP A 54 2.59 -2.82 -52.45
N GLY A 55 1.32 -2.76 -52.86
CA GLY A 55 0.86 -3.17 -54.19
C GLY A 55 0.63 -4.68 -54.36
N THR A 56 0.75 -5.47 -53.29
CA THR A 56 0.32 -6.88 -53.29
C THR A 56 -1.18 -7.01 -53.07
N PHE A 57 -1.70 -8.22 -53.22
CA PHE A 57 -3.12 -8.51 -53.10
C PHE A 57 -3.36 -9.72 -52.19
N TYR A 58 -4.46 -9.68 -51.43
CA TYR A 58 -5.03 -10.86 -50.80
C TYR A 58 -6.09 -11.52 -51.70
N PRO A 59 -6.42 -12.80 -51.49
CA PRO A 59 -7.61 -13.37 -52.11
C PRO A 59 -8.86 -12.51 -51.84
N GLY A 60 -9.74 -12.36 -52.84
CA GLY A 60 -10.90 -11.47 -52.75
C GLY A 60 -10.59 -9.97 -52.90
N ASP A 61 -9.33 -9.57 -53.09
CA ASP A 61 -9.01 -8.21 -53.51
C ASP A 61 -9.35 -7.99 -55.00
N ALA A 62 -9.35 -6.74 -55.45
CA ALA A 62 -9.68 -6.42 -56.83
C ALA A 62 -8.91 -5.21 -57.36
N PHE A 63 -8.73 -5.18 -58.68
CA PHE A 63 -8.14 -4.07 -59.40
C PHE A 63 -8.94 -3.77 -60.66
N ASP A 64 -8.97 -2.50 -61.02
CA ASP A 64 -9.50 -2.04 -62.29
C ASP A 64 -8.35 -2.02 -63.30
N PHE A 65 -8.63 -2.37 -64.55
CA PHE A 65 -7.63 -2.42 -65.61
C PHE A 65 -8.08 -1.62 -66.83
N ALA A 66 -7.09 -1.10 -67.56
CA ALA A 66 -7.23 -0.46 -68.85
C ALA A 66 -6.17 -1.02 -69.81
N ILE A 67 -6.62 -1.72 -70.86
CA ILE A 67 -5.77 -2.27 -71.91
C ILE A 67 -5.90 -1.39 -73.13
N THR A 68 -4.87 -0.58 -73.38
CA THR A 68 -4.80 0.32 -74.52
C THR A 68 -4.23 -0.44 -75.71
N ILE A 69 -5.03 -0.62 -76.76
CA ILE A 69 -4.67 -1.36 -77.97
C ILE A 69 -4.45 -0.36 -79.08
N HIS A 70 -3.27 -0.41 -79.70
CA HIS A 70 -2.92 0.46 -80.81
C HIS A 70 -2.42 -0.35 -82.01
N TRP A 71 -2.68 0.21 -83.19
CA TRP A 71 -2.12 -0.30 -84.43
C TRP A 71 -1.85 0.83 -85.43
N ASN A 72 -0.93 0.58 -86.36
CA ASN A 72 -0.64 1.52 -87.44
C ASN A 72 -1.58 1.32 -88.64
N SER A 73 -1.58 2.29 -89.55
CA SER A 73 -2.37 2.29 -90.81
C SER A 73 -2.15 1.08 -91.73
N TRP A 74 -1.09 0.30 -91.52
CA TRP A 74 -0.75 -0.87 -92.33
C TRP A 74 -1.52 -2.14 -91.93
N CYS A 75 -2.28 -2.08 -90.83
CA CYS A 75 -3.23 -3.12 -90.44
C CYS A 75 -4.63 -2.78 -90.96
N TRP A 76 -5.20 -3.60 -91.84
CA TRP A 76 -6.55 -3.39 -92.39
C TRP A 76 -7.65 -4.01 -91.51
N SER A 77 -7.30 -4.91 -90.58
CA SER A 77 -8.26 -5.52 -89.65
C SER A 77 -7.58 -5.88 -88.34
N ILE A 78 -8.30 -5.67 -87.23
CA ILE A 78 -7.88 -6.03 -85.88
C ILE A 78 -8.91 -6.97 -85.29
N LYS A 79 -8.45 -8.09 -84.73
CA LYS A 79 -9.30 -9.09 -84.07
C LYS A 79 -8.76 -9.39 -82.67
N PRO A 80 -9.34 -8.81 -81.60
CA PRO A 80 -9.00 -9.19 -80.24
C PRO A 80 -9.46 -10.63 -79.97
N LYS A 81 -8.66 -11.39 -79.22
CA LYS A 81 -9.16 -12.59 -78.53
C LYS A 81 -9.96 -12.16 -77.30
N PRO A 82 -10.85 -13.01 -76.78
CA PRO A 82 -11.40 -12.81 -75.45
C PRO A 82 -10.25 -12.69 -74.44
N ILE A 83 -10.37 -11.73 -73.53
CA ILE A 83 -9.41 -11.57 -72.43
C ILE A 83 -9.33 -12.90 -71.68
N SER A 84 -8.12 -13.42 -71.53
CA SER A 84 -7.87 -14.69 -70.88
C SER A 84 -7.42 -14.47 -69.45
N THR A 85 -8.12 -15.10 -68.51
CA THR A 85 -7.79 -15.04 -67.08
C THR A 85 -7.52 -16.39 -66.46
N VAL A 86 -6.60 -16.38 -65.51
CA VAL A 86 -6.40 -17.47 -64.55
C VAL A 86 -6.55 -16.87 -63.16
N GLY A 87 -7.33 -17.51 -62.29
CA GLY A 87 -7.51 -17.09 -60.89
C GLY A 87 -8.25 -15.76 -60.66
N LEU A 88 -8.83 -15.16 -61.72
CA LEU A 88 -9.59 -13.91 -61.67
C LEU A 88 -11.03 -14.09 -62.13
N GLN A 89 -11.94 -13.33 -61.54
CA GLN A 89 -13.29 -13.09 -62.03
C GLN A 89 -13.34 -11.69 -62.66
N ILE A 90 -13.64 -11.60 -63.96
CA ILE A 90 -13.79 -10.31 -64.65
C ILE A 90 -15.26 -9.91 -64.65
N GLY A 91 -15.52 -8.66 -64.29
CA GLY A 91 -16.81 -8.01 -64.51
C GLY A 91 -17.07 -7.66 -65.98
N GLN A 92 -18.02 -6.75 -66.23
CA GLN A 92 -18.29 -6.29 -67.59
C GLN A 92 -17.09 -5.50 -68.15
N ILE A 93 -16.69 -5.82 -69.39
CA ILE A 93 -15.65 -5.09 -70.12
C ILE A 93 -16.31 -3.99 -70.95
N GLN A 94 -15.78 -2.78 -70.87
CA GLN A 94 -16.18 -1.64 -71.68
C GLN A 94 -15.09 -1.32 -72.70
N VAL A 95 -15.49 -0.99 -73.93
CA VAL A 95 -14.57 -0.63 -75.02
C VAL A 95 -14.77 0.85 -75.35
N LEU A 96 -13.71 1.63 -75.20
CA LEU A 96 -13.71 3.08 -75.42
C LEU A 96 -12.79 3.43 -76.59
N PRO A 97 -13.23 4.21 -77.59
CA PRO A 97 -12.37 4.65 -78.69
C PRO A 97 -11.33 5.65 -78.19
N ILE A 98 -10.11 5.61 -78.74
CA ILE A 98 -9.08 6.63 -78.49
C ILE A 98 -9.21 7.71 -79.57
N SER A 99 -9.31 8.99 -79.18
CA SER A 99 -9.31 10.10 -80.12
C SER A 99 -7.98 10.14 -80.88
N SER A 100 -8.00 9.88 -82.19
CA SER A 100 -6.82 9.87 -83.05
C SER A 100 -6.21 11.27 -83.14
N GLY A 101 -5.16 11.53 -82.36
CA GLY A 101 -4.36 12.74 -82.49
C GLY A 101 -3.52 12.70 -83.75
N GLY A 102 -4.06 13.20 -84.87
CA GLY A 102 -3.32 13.72 -86.03
C GLY A 102 -2.26 12.84 -86.72
N GLY A 103 -2.16 11.54 -86.43
CA GLY A 103 -1.18 10.62 -87.02
C GLY A 103 -1.82 9.29 -87.41
N GLN A 104 -1.16 8.53 -88.30
CA GLN A 104 -1.59 7.24 -88.87
C GLN A 104 -1.63 6.07 -87.85
N SER A 105 -2.17 6.30 -86.64
CA SER A 105 -2.31 5.33 -85.55
C SER A 105 -3.76 5.31 -85.09
N PHE A 106 -4.34 4.11 -85.04
CA PHE A 106 -5.69 3.86 -84.56
C PHE A 106 -5.61 3.11 -83.23
N GLY A 107 -6.64 3.22 -82.39
CA GLY A 107 -6.67 2.52 -81.11
C GLY A 107 -7.99 2.59 -80.37
N TYR A 108 -8.14 1.67 -79.40
CA TYR A 108 -9.21 1.67 -78.41
C TYR A 108 -8.67 1.17 -77.07
N THR A 109 -9.39 1.44 -76.00
CA THR A 109 -9.07 0.97 -74.65
C THR A 109 -10.16 0.02 -74.17
N GLU A 110 -9.78 -1.19 -73.74
CA GLU A 110 -10.66 -2.12 -73.01
C GLU A 110 -10.49 -1.85 -71.51
N THR A 111 -11.55 -1.42 -70.83
CA THR A 111 -11.55 -1.24 -69.37
C THR A 111 -12.44 -2.26 -68.70
N GLY A 112 -12.06 -2.67 -67.49
CA GLY A 112 -12.84 -3.64 -66.72
C GLY A 112 -12.41 -3.75 -65.27
N HIS A 113 -13.17 -4.53 -64.52
CA HIS A 113 -12.91 -4.84 -63.11
C HIS A 113 -12.49 -6.31 -62.99
N ALA A 114 -11.39 -6.58 -62.30
CA ALA A 114 -10.91 -7.92 -62.04
C ALA A 114 -10.81 -8.20 -60.54
N GLU A 115 -11.50 -9.24 -60.07
CA GLU A 115 -11.48 -9.70 -58.69
C GLU A 115 -10.68 -11.00 -58.57
N ILE A 116 -9.82 -11.08 -57.55
CA ILE A 116 -9.00 -12.26 -57.29
C ILE A 116 -9.84 -13.33 -56.58
N GLY A 117 -9.83 -14.54 -57.13
CA GLY A 117 -10.54 -15.68 -56.53
C GLY A 117 -10.08 -16.01 -55.10
N ILE A 118 -11.01 -16.44 -54.25
CA ILE A 118 -10.82 -16.67 -52.80
C ILE A 118 -9.79 -17.77 -52.49
N GLY A 119 -9.55 -18.69 -53.43
CA GLY A 119 -8.53 -19.74 -53.32
C GLY A 119 -7.33 -19.57 -54.26
N SER A 120 -7.24 -18.42 -54.95
CA SER A 120 -6.19 -18.19 -55.94
C SER A 120 -4.88 -17.81 -55.26
N SER A 121 -3.83 -18.62 -55.43
CA SER A 121 -2.45 -18.25 -55.05
C SER A 121 -1.69 -17.55 -56.19
N ALA A 122 -2.24 -17.57 -57.39
CA ALA A 122 -1.74 -16.91 -58.58
C ALA A 122 -2.90 -16.42 -59.43
N ALA A 123 -2.71 -15.29 -60.09
CA ALA A 123 -3.68 -14.75 -61.02
C ALA A 123 -2.96 -14.13 -62.23
N THR A 124 -3.58 -14.24 -63.39
CA THR A 124 -3.09 -13.62 -64.61
C THR A 124 -4.24 -13.00 -65.40
N LEU A 125 -4.01 -11.81 -65.92
CA LEU A 125 -4.85 -11.11 -66.88
C LEU A 125 -4.04 -10.96 -68.16
N SER A 126 -4.49 -11.56 -69.25
CA SER A 126 -3.78 -11.49 -70.53
C SER A 126 -4.71 -11.12 -71.67
N GLN A 127 -4.21 -10.29 -72.57
CA GLN A 127 -4.92 -9.93 -73.79
C GLN A 127 -4.02 -10.13 -75.00
N VAL A 128 -4.59 -10.72 -76.05
CA VAL A 128 -3.91 -11.00 -77.31
C VAL A 128 -4.75 -10.47 -78.46
N VAL A 129 -4.15 -9.64 -79.30
CA VAL A 129 -4.82 -8.99 -80.42
C VAL A 129 -4.07 -9.31 -81.70
N PHE A 130 -4.80 -9.84 -82.69
CA PHE A 130 -4.25 -10.13 -84.01
C PHE A 130 -4.53 -8.96 -84.95
N GLY A 131 -3.47 -8.41 -85.55
CA GLY A 131 -3.57 -7.45 -86.65
C GLY A 131 -3.29 -8.12 -87.97
N TYR A 132 -4.21 -7.99 -88.92
CA TYR A 132 -4.06 -8.51 -90.28
C TYR A 132 -3.67 -7.36 -91.19
N GLY A 133 -2.55 -7.51 -91.88
CA GLY A 133 -1.90 -6.40 -92.56
C GLY A 133 -0.72 -6.81 -93.43
N LEU A 134 -0.01 -5.81 -93.95
CA LEU A 134 1.22 -6.02 -94.71
C LEU A 134 2.38 -6.28 -93.75
N ILE A 135 2.98 -7.47 -93.75
CA ILE A 135 4.15 -7.77 -92.91
C ILE A 135 5.39 -7.72 -93.80
N CYS A 136 6.33 -6.84 -93.44
CA CYS A 136 7.57 -6.66 -94.18
C CYS A 136 8.74 -7.21 -93.36
N SER A 137 9.50 -8.14 -93.94
CA SER A 137 10.78 -8.61 -93.41
C SER A 137 11.90 -8.00 -94.25
N PHE A 138 12.75 -7.20 -93.61
CA PHE A 138 13.92 -6.62 -94.26
C PHE A 138 15.17 -7.41 -93.90
N ASN A 139 15.77 -8.04 -94.90
CA ASN A 139 17.12 -8.57 -94.78
C ASN A 139 18.09 -7.56 -95.44
N PRO A 140 19.07 -6.99 -94.70
CA PRO A 140 20.01 -6.00 -95.23
C PRO A 140 20.79 -6.47 -96.47
N GLN A 141 20.90 -7.78 -96.69
CA GLN A 141 21.64 -8.37 -97.81
C GLN A 141 20.74 -8.82 -98.99
N ALA A 142 19.42 -8.89 -98.84
CA ALA A 142 18.50 -9.46 -99.84
C ALA A 142 17.29 -8.56 -100.21
N GLY A 143 17.21 -7.36 -99.66
CA GLY A 143 16.04 -6.47 -99.84
C GLY A 143 14.86 -6.85 -98.94
N GLY A 144 13.84 -6.00 -98.91
CA GLY A 144 12.61 -6.22 -98.13
C GLY A 144 11.57 -7.04 -98.89
N THR A 145 11.06 -8.11 -98.29
CA THR A 145 9.87 -8.83 -98.79
C THR A 145 8.68 -8.50 -97.92
N CYS A 146 7.60 -8.03 -98.53
CA CYS A 146 6.32 -7.77 -97.85
C CYS A 146 5.26 -8.74 -98.34
N PHE A 147 4.56 -9.40 -97.42
CA PHE A 147 3.46 -10.30 -97.74
C PHE A 147 2.25 -10.02 -96.84
N ARG A 148 1.08 -10.49 -97.25
CA ARG A 148 -0.12 -10.41 -96.42
C ARG A 148 0.00 -11.44 -95.30
N GLY A 149 -0.07 -10.99 -94.05
CA GLY A 149 0.03 -11.87 -92.90
C GLY A 149 -0.68 -11.31 -91.67
N SER A 150 -0.48 -11.99 -90.54
CA SER A 150 -0.96 -11.54 -89.24
C SER A 150 0.19 -11.28 -88.28
N THR A 151 0.17 -10.13 -87.61
CA THR A 151 1.00 -9.86 -86.43
C THR A 151 0.15 -10.03 -85.17
N ALA A 152 0.78 -10.29 -84.03
CA ALA A 152 0.10 -10.36 -82.75
C ALA A 152 0.77 -9.44 -81.75
N GLY A 153 -0.04 -8.63 -81.07
CA GLY A 153 0.36 -7.95 -79.85
C GLY A 153 -0.21 -8.71 -78.66
N SER A 154 0.56 -8.81 -77.58
CA SER A 154 0.08 -9.36 -76.32
C SER A 154 0.55 -8.53 -75.13
N THR A 155 -0.26 -8.49 -74.09
CA THR A 155 0.11 -7.96 -72.79
C THR A 155 -0.36 -8.89 -71.69
N LEU A 156 0.35 -8.90 -70.57
CA LEU A 156 0.11 -9.76 -69.42
C LEU A 156 0.33 -8.95 -68.15
N TYR A 157 -0.60 -9.07 -67.22
CA TYR A 157 -0.43 -8.63 -65.84
C TYR A 157 -0.64 -9.79 -64.89
N SER A 158 0.26 -9.92 -63.92
CA SER A 158 0.22 -10.97 -62.90
C SER A 158 0.35 -10.30 -61.52
N PRO A 159 -0.75 -10.00 -60.82
CA PRO A 159 -0.66 -9.41 -59.49
C PRO A 159 0.04 -10.36 -58.53
N LYS A 160 0.87 -9.81 -57.64
CA LYS A 160 1.50 -10.60 -56.58
C LYS A 160 0.48 -10.87 -55.48
N ILE A 161 -0.06 -12.09 -55.47
CA ILE A 161 -0.97 -12.57 -54.43
C ILE A 161 -0.16 -13.18 -53.29
N ILE A 162 -0.56 -12.84 -52.07
CA ILE A 162 0.01 -13.41 -50.84
C ILE A 162 -1.13 -13.91 -49.97
N LEU A 163 -0.83 -14.86 -49.09
CA LEU A 163 -1.76 -15.31 -48.06
C LEU A 163 -1.45 -14.59 -46.75
N PRO A 164 -2.46 -14.11 -46.00
CA PRO A 164 -2.22 -13.49 -44.71
C PRO A 164 -1.70 -14.54 -43.73
N LYS A 165 -0.52 -14.30 -43.14
CA LYS A 165 -0.06 -15.07 -41.99
C LYS A 165 -0.63 -14.45 -40.73
N VAL A 166 -1.44 -15.22 -40.00
CA VAL A 166 -2.15 -14.77 -38.80
C VAL A 166 -1.58 -15.46 -37.57
N THR A 167 -1.16 -14.69 -36.58
CA THR A 167 -0.79 -15.19 -35.24
C THR A 167 -1.58 -14.41 -34.19
N ILE A 168 -1.63 -14.90 -32.95
CA ILE A 168 -2.33 -14.22 -31.85
C ILE A 168 -1.36 -14.11 -30.68
N ASP A 169 -1.14 -12.89 -30.20
CA ASP A 169 -0.43 -12.66 -28.96
C ASP A 169 -1.43 -12.66 -27.80
N LEU A 170 -1.17 -13.46 -26.77
CA LEU A 170 -2.01 -13.57 -25.57
C LEU A 170 -1.25 -13.06 -24.35
N THR A 171 -1.83 -12.11 -23.62
CA THR A 171 -1.22 -11.53 -22.42
C THR A 171 -2.21 -11.52 -21.27
N LYS A 172 -1.83 -12.10 -20.12
CA LYS A 172 -2.60 -12.03 -18.87
C LYS A 172 -2.35 -10.66 -18.20
N GLN A 173 -3.39 -9.86 -18.07
CA GLN A 173 -3.35 -8.55 -17.42
C GLN A 173 -3.80 -8.67 -15.97
N ASN A 174 -3.18 -7.88 -15.09
CA ASN A 174 -3.53 -7.88 -13.68
C ASN A 174 -4.75 -6.98 -13.45
N LEU A 175 -5.75 -7.51 -12.77
CA LEU A 175 -6.86 -6.75 -12.21
C LEU A 175 -6.58 -6.40 -10.75
N THR A 176 -7.25 -5.38 -10.24
CA THR A 176 -7.27 -5.05 -8.81
C THR A 176 -8.68 -5.21 -8.24
N ASP A 177 -8.78 -5.75 -7.03
CA ASP A 177 -10.04 -5.91 -6.33
C ASP A 177 -10.60 -4.56 -5.87
N THR A 178 -11.80 -4.58 -5.29
CA THR A 178 -12.47 -3.36 -4.79
C THR A 178 -11.68 -2.63 -3.71
N ASP A 179 -10.85 -3.34 -2.95
CA ASP A 179 -10.00 -2.75 -1.90
C ASP A 179 -8.69 -2.19 -2.47
N GLY A 180 -8.38 -2.50 -3.74
CA GLY A 180 -7.26 -1.95 -4.50
C GLY A 180 -6.07 -2.87 -4.64
N PHE A 181 -6.22 -4.14 -4.27
CA PHE A 181 -5.12 -5.09 -4.32
C PHE A 181 -5.18 -6.00 -5.54
N MET A 182 -4.04 -6.53 -5.97
CA MET A 182 -3.97 -7.37 -7.17
C MET A 182 -4.77 -8.67 -7.03
N MET A 183 -5.56 -9.02 -8.05
CA MET A 183 -6.33 -10.27 -8.16
C MET A 183 -5.53 -11.41 -8.84
N ARG A 184 -4.23 -11.51 -8.54
CA ARG A 184 -3.37 -12.63 -8.97
C ARG A 184 -2.21 -12.88 -8.00
N ASN A 185 -1.98 -14.11 -7.56
CA ASN A 185 -0.88 -14.43 -6.65
C ASN A 185 0.47 -14.14 -7.33
N LEU A 186 1.53 -13.91 -6.55
CA LEU A 186 2.84 -13.60 -7.12
C LEU A 186 3.46 -14.80 -7.85
N ASP A 187 3.09 -16.03 -7.49
CA ASP A 187 3.43 -17.26 -8.24
C ASP A 187 2.62 -17.41 -9.55
N GLY A 188 1.69 -16.50 -9.80
CA GLY A 188 0.87 -16.47 -11.00
C GLY A 188 -0.43 -17.28 -10.94
N THR A 189 -0.73 -17.91 -9.80
CA THR A 189 -2.00 -18.61 -9.54
C THR A 189 -3.13 -17.63 -9.19
N TYR A 190 -4.35 -18.15 -9.13
CA TYR A 190 -5.58 -17.40 -8.85
C TYR A 190 -6.41 -18.13 -7.79
N TYR A 191 -7.25 -17.39 -7.07
CA TYR A 191 -8.29 -17.96 -6.22
C TYR A 191 -9.66 -17.86 -6.90
N ILE A 192 -10.66 -18.53 -6.34
CA ILE A 192 -12.05 -18.36 -6.74
C ILE A 192 -12.42 -16.86 -6.64
N TRP A 193 -13.21 -16.37 -7.60
CA TRP A 193 -13.60 -14.98 -7.79
C TRP A 193 -12.52 -14.01 -8.30
N ASP A 194 -11.26 -14.44 -8.44
CA ASP A 194 -10.24 -13.63 -9.10
C ASP A 194 -10.51 -13.55 -10.61
N GLY A 195 -10.50 -12.33 -11.18
CA GLY A 195 -10.67 -12.17 -12.62
C GLY A 195 -9.39 -12.50 -13.39
N ILE A 196 -9.47 -13.46 -14.30
CA ILE A 196 -8.40 -13.84 -15.22
C ILE A 196 -8.61 -13.08 -16.53
N ASN A 197 -8.05 -11.86 -16.57
CA ASN A 197 -8.14 -11.01 -17.76
C ASN A 197 -7.05 -11.37 -18.79
N ILE A 198 -7.47 -11.84 -19.96
CA ILE A 198 -6.60 -12.18 -21.08
C ILE A 198 -6.85 -11.18 -22.21
N VAL A 199 -5.83 -10.40 -22.55
CA VAL A 199 -5.82 -9.54 -23.73
C VAL A 199 -5.28 -10.34 -24.91
N PHE A 200 -6.04 -10.39 -26.00
CA PHE A 200 -5.64 -11.04 -27.24
C PHE A 200 -5.38 -10.00 -28.33
N ASN A 201 -4.29 -10.17 -29.08
CA ASN A 201 -3.91 -9.29 -30.17
C ASN A 201 -3.58 -10.09 -31.43
N PRO A 202 -4.52 -10.22 -32.39
CA PRO A 202 -4.24 -10.87 -33.65
C PRO A 202 -3.25 -10.05 -34.48
N GLN A 203 -2.18 -10.68 -34.95
CA GLN A 203 -1.14 -10.08 -35.79
C GLN A 203 -1.26 -10.60 -37.22
N TYR A 204 -1.34 -9.67 -38.17
CA TYR A 204 -1.26 -9.94 -39.60
C TYR A 204 -0.85 -8.67 -40.34
N GLN A 205 -0.34 -8.81 -41.57
CA GLN A 205 0.16 -7.68 -42.33
C GLN A 205 -0.97 -6.69 -42.70
N TRP A 206 -0.64 -5.41 -42.62
CA TRP A 206 -1.52 -4.26 -42.92
C TRP A 206 -2.83 -4.18 -42.13
N LYS A 207 -2.88 -4.85 -40.97
CA LYS A 207 -4.00 -4.83 -40.03
C LYS A 207 -4.66 -3.46 -39.85
N ASN A 208 -3.88 -2.42 -39.58
CA ASN A 208 -4.39 -1.07 -39.29
C ASN A 208 -4.65 -0.22 -40.55
N GLN A 209 -4.12 -0.62 -41.72
CA GLN A 209 -4.32 0.05 -43.01
C GLN A 209 -5.49 -0.53 -43.81
N ARG A 210 -5.87 -1.79 -43.53
CA ARG A 210 -6.95 -2.51 -44.21
C ARG A 210 -8.24 -2.57 -43.38
N VAL A 211 -8.37 -1.75 -42.32
CA VAL A 211 -9.60 -1.64 -41.52
C VAL A 211 -10.76 -1.22 -42.43
N GLY A 212 -11.84 -2.01 -42.42
CA GLY A 212 -13.03 -1.78 -43.26
C GLY A 212 -13.04 -2.56 -44.58
N THR A 213 -11.90 -3.12 -45.02
CA THR A 213 -11.86 -4.12 -46.11
C THR A 213 -11.56 -5.51 -45.58
N ILE A 214 -10.65 -5.63 -44.62
CA ILE A 214 -10.39 -6.86 -43.88
C ILE A 214 -11.09 -6.79 -42.53
N SER A 215 -11.88 -7.81 -42.21
CA SER A 215 -12.41 -8.07 -40.88
C SER A 215 -11.76 -9.26 -40.21
N ALA A 216 -11.59 -9.17 -38.89
CA ALA A 216 -11.03 -10.24 -38.08
C ALA A 216 -12.06 -10.65 -37.02
N HIS A 217 -12.30 -11.95 -36.89
CA HIS A 217 -13.16 -12.51 -35.86
C HIS A 217 -12.37 -13.48 -35.01
N THR A 218 -12.26 -13.19 -33.71
CA THR A 218 -11.61 -14.07 -32.76
C THR A 218 -12.67 -14.88 -32.02
N VAL A 219 -12.55 -16.20 -32.05
CA VAL A 219 -13.29 -17.11 -31.21
C VAL A 219 -12.39 -17.57 -30.07
N TYR A 220 -12.98 -17.76 -28.89
CA TYR A 220 -12.27 -18.16 -27.69
C TYR A 220 -13.06 -19.22 -26.94
N SER A 221 -12.36 -20.11 -26.24
CA SER A 221 -12.97 -21.20 -25.47
C SER A 221 -12.14 -21.55 -24.24
N SER A 222 -12.84 -21.92 -23.17
CA SER A 222 -12.32 -22.45 -21.92
C SER A 222 -13.45 -23.23 -21.24
N ASP A 223 -13.11 -24.08 -20.28
CA ASP A 223 -14.07 -24.74 -19.40
C ASP A 223 -14.50 -23.87 -18.20
N MET A 224 -13.96 -22.65 -18.10
CA MET A 224 -14.31 -21.65 -17.09
C MET A 224 -15.42 -20.70 -17.57
N TYR A 225 -16.17 -20.11 -16.64
CA TYR A 225 -17.19 -19.11 -16.94
C TYR A 225 -16.59 -17.81 -17.50
N LEU A 226 -17.13 -17.36 -18.64
CA LEU A 226 -16.77 -16.08 -19.27
C LEU A 226 -17.66 -14.97 -18.74
N GLN A 227 -17.09 -14.09 -17.92
CA GLN A 227 -17.84 -12.97 -17.33
C GLN A 227 -18.06 -11.82 -18.31
N LYS A 228 -17.05 -11.49 -19.12
CA LYS A 228 -17.12 -10.40 -20.11
C LYS A 228 -16.07 -10.62 -21.19
N ASP A 229 -16.42 -10.23 -22.41
CA ASP A 229 -15.50 -10.12 -23.53
C ASP A 229 -15.64 -8.75 -24.22
N PHE A 230 -14.64 -8.41 -25.01
CA PHE A 230 -14.65 -7.24 -25.87
C PHE A 230 -13.69 -7.45 -27.04
N GLN A 231 -14.08 -7.02 -28.24
CA GLN A 231 -13.19 -6.96 -29.40
C GLN A 231 -13.37 -5.65 -30.16
N CYS A 232 -12.26 -4.96 -30.43
CA CYS A 232 -12.29 -3.70 -31.14
C CYS A 232 -12.60 -3.87 -32.62
N GLN A 233 -13.68 -3.23 -33.09
CA GLN A 233 -14.06 -3.22 -34.51
C GLN A 233 -13.68 -1.91 -35.23
N LYS A 234 -12.97 -1.01 -34.55
CA LYS A 234 -12.49 0.28 -35.10
C LYS A 234 -10.97 0.30 -35.10
N LYS A 235 -10.37 1.22 -35.86
CA LYS A 235 -8.89 1.38 -35.93
C LYS A 235 -8.27 1.51 -34.53
N SER A 236 -8.96 2.21 -33.63
CA SER A 236 -8.69 2.20 -32.21
C SER A 236 -10.00 2.37 -31.43
N CYS A 237 -10.05 1.81 -30.23
CA CYS A 237 -11.15 2.00 -29.30
C CYS A 237 -10.66 1.77 -27.86
N SER A 238 -11.46 2.16 -26.88
CA SER A 238 -11.21 1.88 -25.47
C SER A 238 -12.42 1.13 -24.91
N ASP A 239 -12.16 0.15 -24.06
CA ASP A 239 -13.19 -0.54 -23.27
C ASP A 239 -12.80 -0.50 -21.80
N THR A 240 -13.82 -0.45 -20.95
CA THR A 240 -13.67 -0.55 -19.50
C THR A 240 -14.31 -1.84 -19.03
N LEU A 241 -13.51 -2.74 -18.47
CA LEU A 241 -13.99 -3.93 -17.79
C LEU A 241 -14.69 -3.51 -16.50
N LEU A 242 -15.99 -3.81 -16.43
CA LEU A 242 -16.80 -3.63 -15.23
C LEU A 242 -17.09 -5.03 -14.68
N TYR A 243 -16.47 -5.36 -13.55
CA TYR A 243 -16.68 -6.60 -12.83
C TYR A 243 -16.90 -6.23 -11.36
N SER A 244 -17.97 -6.71 -10.74
CA SER A 244 -18.44 -6.25 -9.42
C SER A 244 -17.39 -6.39 -8.30
N ARG A 245 -16.42 -7.29 -8.46
CA ARG A 245 -15.35 -7.55 -7.48
C ARG A 245 -14.01 -6.92 -7.83
N ALA A 246 -13.92 -6.21 -8.97
CA ALA A 246 -12.72 -5.51 -9.40
C ALA A 246 -12.97 -4.01 -9.54
N LYS A 247 -11.93 -3.20 -9.35
CA LYS A 247 -11.97 -1.80 -9.77
C LYS A 247 -12.08 -1.72 -11.29
N PRO A 248 -12.75 -0.69 -11.85
CA PRO A 248 -12.83 -0.50 -13.29
C PRO A 248 -11.44 -0.52 -13.93
N TRP A 249 -11.28 -1.36 -14.95
CA TRP A 249 -10.01 -1.51 -15.67
C TRP A 249 -10.20 -1.07 -17.12
N THR A 250 -9.56 0.04 -17.50
CA THR A 250 -9.68 0.64 -18.83
C THR A 250 -8.42 0.36 -19.65
N PHE A 251 -8.60 -0.04 -20.90
CA PHE A 251 -7.51 -0.31 -21.82
C PHE A 251 -7.83 0.16 -23.23
N SER A 252 -6.80 0.62 -23.94
CA SER A 252 -6.89 1.07 -25.32
C SER A 252 -6.49 -0.06 -26.27
N TYR A 253 -7.39 -0.40 -27.19
CA TYR A 253 -7.24 -1.50 -28.12
C TYR A 253 -7.02 -0.98 -29.53
N GLU A 254 -6.12 -1.64 -30.26
CA GLU A 254 -6.04 -1.53 -31.72
C GLU A 254 -7.15 -2.34 -32.39
N TYR A 255 -7.28 -2.19 -33.71
CA TYR A 255 -8.23 -2.99 -34.49
C TYR A 255 -8.11 -4.49 -34.20
N ALA A 256 -9.23 -5.21 -34.11
CA ALA A 256 -9.29 -6.65 -33.83
C ALA A 256 -8.69 -7.12 -32.50
N GLN A 257 -8.01 -6.25 -31.75
CA GLN A 257 -7.53 -6.55 -30.42
C GLN A 257 -8.71 -6.56 -29.46
N GLY A 258 -8.62 -7.36 -28.40
CA GLY A 258 -9.69 -7.46 -27.43
C GLY A 258 -9.25 -8.05 -26.11
N GLN A 259 -10.22 -8.31 -25.26
CA GLN A 259 -10.03 -8.98 -23.98
C GLN A 259 -11.14 -9.98 -23.71
N THR A 260 -10.83 -10.94 -22.86
CA THR A 260 -11.80 -11.83 -22.19
C THR A 260 -11.45 -11.88 -20.72
N ASN A 261 -12.44 -11.71 -19.86
CA ASN A 261 -12.31 -11.89 -18.42
C ASN A 261 -13.04 -13.16 -18.00
N TRP A 262 -12.26 -14.15 -17.59
CA TRP A 262 -12.76 -15.42 -17.09
C TRP A 262 -12.75 -15.41 -15.57
N VAL A 263 -13.79 -15.95 -14.94
CA VAL A 263 -13.92 -15.92 -13.48
C VAL A 263 -14.20 -17.35 -12.98
N PRO A 264 -13.34 -17.91 -12.11
CA PRO A 264 -13.66 -19.12 -11.38
C PRO A 264 -14.73 -18.81 -10.34
N GLU A 265 -15.84 -19.55 -10.34
CA GLU A 265 -16.99 -19.26 -9.47
C GLU A 265 -17.18 -20.32 -8.38
N THR A 266 -16.69 -21.54 -8.62
CA THR A 266 -17.00 -22.72 -7.82
C THR A 266 -15.74 -23.51 -7.45
N SER A 267 -15.86 -24.41 -6.48
CA SER A 267 -14.76 -25.30 -6.10
C SER A 267 -14.35 -26.28 -7.20
N SER A 268 -15.21 -26.57 -8.17
CA SER A 268 -14.83 -27.36 -9.36
C SER A 268 -13.89 -26.64 -10.32
N ASP A 269 -13.75 -25.32 -10.17
CA ASP A 269 -12.77 -24.52 -10.90
C ASP A 269 -11.38 -24.57 -10.26
N ILE A 270 -11.17 -25.29 -9.15
CA ILE A 270 -9.85 -25.42 -8.50
C ILE A 270 -9.01 -26.47 -9.25
N LYS A 271 -8.48 -26.06 -10.40
CA LYS A 271 -7.65 -26.87 -11.30
C LYS A 271 -6.91 -25.98 -12.30
N LYS A 272 -6.13 -26.60 -13.17
CA LYS A 272 -5.52 -25.91 -14.32
C LYS A 272 -6.55 -25.76 -15.44
N HIS A 273 -6.72 -24.52 -15.92
CA HIS A 273 -7.58 -24.17 -17.05
C HIS A 273 -6.75 -23.74 -18.25
N THR A 274 -7.17 -24.16 -19.45
CA THR A 274 -6.55 -23.78 -20.72
C THR A 274 -7.50 -22.93 -21.54
N PHE A 275 -7.06 -21.73 -21.87
CA PHE A 275 -7.80 -20.78 -22.70
C PHE A 275 -7.27 -20.84 -24.12
N THR A 276 -8.16 -21.12 -25.07
CA THR A 276 -7.80 -21.29 -26.48
C THR A 276 -8.43 -20.18 -27.32
N TYR A 277 -7.66 -19.58 -28.23
CA TYR A 277 -8.07 -18.50 -29.12
C TYR A 277 -7.75 -18.84 -30.56
N GLU A 278 -8.63 -18.46 -31.47
CA GLU A 278 -8.44 -18.60 -32.91
C GLU A 278 -9.03 -17.39 -33.62
N THR A 279 -8.30 -16.84 -34.59
CA THR A 279 -8.73 -15.67 -35.36
C THR A 279 -8.90 -16.04 -36.81
N THR A 280 -10.08 -15.74 -37.34
CA THR A 280 -10.41 -15.88 -38.75
C THR A 280 -10.43 -14.50 -39.42
N LEU A 281 -9.76 -14.38 -40.57
CA LEU A 281 -9.74 -13.16 -41.37
C LEU A 281 -10.64 -13.28 -42.58
N TYR A 282 -11.43 -12.24 -42.82
CA TYR A 282 -12.31 -12.11 -43.97
C TYR A 282 -11.95 -10.86 -44.76
N ASN A 283 -11.92 -10.95 -46.08
CA ASN A 283 -11.84 -9.82 -46.98
C ASN A 283 -13.22 -9.59 -47.60
N ILE A 284 -13.90 -8.52 -47.20
CA ILE A 284 -15.26 -8.18 -47.66
C ILE A 284 -16.19 -9.41 -47.52
N GLY A 285 -16.17 -10.03 -46.33
CA GLY A 285 -17.00 -11.19 -45.98
C GLY A 285 -16.51 -12.55 -46.48
N ARG A 286 -15.37 -12.63 -47.17
CA ARG A 286 -14.83 -13.89 -47.71
C ARG A 286 -13.61 -14.33 -46.94
N LEU A 287 -13.56 -15.60 -46.52
CA LEU A 287 -12.44 -16.17 -45.76
C LEU A 287 -11.12 -16.07 -46.53
N ILE A 288 -10.09 -15.46 -45.95
CA ILE A 288 -8.75 -15.33 -46.55
C ILE A 288 -7.62 -15.93 -45.71
N GLY A 289 -7.89 -16.24 -44.45
CA GLY A 289 -6.89 -16.83 -43.57
C GLY A 289 -7.45 -17.13 -42.19
N GLN A 290 -6.75 -18.00 -41.49
CA GLN A 290 -7.09 -18.45 -40.15
C GLN A 290 -5.79 -18.66 -39.37
N SER A 291 -5.77 -18.25 -38.12
CA SER A 291 -4.62 -18.52 -37.25
C SER A 291 -4.60 -19.99 -36.84
N GLN A 292 -3.45 -20.46 -36.37
CA GLN A 292 -3.45 -21.63 -35.50
C GLN A 292 -4.05 -21.25 -34.13
N PHE A 293 -4.47 -22.26 -33.37
CA PHE A 293 -4.91 -22.06 -32.00
C PHE A 293 -3.77 -21.51 -31.14
N ALA A 294 -3.95 -20.33 -30.57
CA ALA A 294 -3.11 -19.80 -29.52
C ALA A 294 -3.68 -20.24 -28.16
N LYS A 295 -2.81 -20.59 -27.22
CA LYS A 295 -3.22 -21.08 -25.89
C LYS A 295 -2.47 -20.38 -24.77
N THR A 296 -3.15 -20.20 -23.65
CA THR A 296 -2.54 -19.81 -22.38
C THR A 296 -3.25 -20.53 -21.25
N ASP A 297 -2.59 -20.67 -20.11
CA ASP A 297 -3.12 -21.40 -18.98
C ASP A 297 -3.20 -20.52 -17.72
N ALA A 298 -4.10 -20.87 -16.81
CA ALA A 298 -4.14 -20.36 -15.44
C ALA A 298 -4.43 -21.51 -14.47
N LEU A 299 -3.76 -21.51 -13.32
CA LEU A 299 -4.03 -22.43 -12.25
C LEU A 299 -4.82 -21.70 -11.17
N VAL A 300 -6.00 -22.23 -10.86
CA VAL A 300 -6.83 -21.76 -9.75
C VAL A 300 -6.62 -22.73 -8.59
N VAL A 301 -6.35 -22.18 -7.41
CA VAL A 301 -6.00 -22.94 -6.20
C VAL A 301 -6.96 -22.63 -5.06
N THR A 302 -7.01 -23.53 -4.07
CA THR A 302 -7.75 -23.30 -2.83
C THR A 302 -7.16 -22.12 -2.06
N TYR A 303 -7.98 -21.40 -1.29
CA TYR A 303 -7.49 -20.41 -0.33
C TYR A 303 -7.42 -21.02 1.08
N ASP A 304 -6.20 -21.30 1.52
CA ASP A 304 -5.89 -21.89 2.84
C ASP A 304 -4.66 -21.18 3.44
N PRO A 305 -4.82 -19.91 3.87
CA PRO A 305 -3.74 -19.09 4.40
C PRO A 305 -3.22 -19.64 5.74
N VAL A 306 -1.90 -19.62 5.93
CA VAL A 306 -1.25 -20.11 7.14
C VAL A 306 -0.56 -18.97 7.87
N TYR A 307 -0.95 -18.77 9.12
CA TYR A 307 -0.28 -17.88 10.06
C TYR A 307 0.48 -18.72 11.08
N ASN A 308 1.77 -18.45 11.25
CA ASN A 308 2.59 -19.18 12.21
C ASN A 308 2.24 -18.78 13.65
N SER A 309 2.16 -17.46 13.86
CA SER A 309 2.02 -16.87 15.18
C SER A 309 1.47 -15.46 15.10
N SER A 310 0.89 -15.02 16.21
CA SER A 310 0.47 -13.65 16.46
C SER A 310 0.87 -13.22 17.87
N TYR A 311 0.98 -11.92 18.08
CA TYR A 311 1.35 -11.34 19.37
C TYR A 311 0.62 -10.02 19.59
N GLY A 312 -0.31 -10.00 20.56
CA GLY A 312 -1.04 -8.79 20.93
C GLY A 312 -0.21 -7.92 21.87
N TYR A 313 -0.17 -6.62 21.63
CA TYR A 313 0.62 -5.67 22.42
C TYR A 313 -0.02 -4.28 22.45
N THR A 314 0.46 -3.44 23.36
CA THR A 314 0.03 -2.04 23.52
C THR A 314 0.96 -1.12 22.73
N VAL A 315 0.38 -0.20 21.95
CA VAL A 315 1.13 0.83 21.22
C VAL A 315 1.49 1.98 22.18
N LEU A 316 2.71 2.00 22.70
CA LEU A 316 3.15 2.98 23.69
C LEU A 316 3.56 4.32 23.08
N LYS A 317 3.92 4.36 21.78
CA LYS A 317 4.23 5.60 21.05
C LYS A 317 3.05 6.58 20.93
N ASP A 318 1.82 6.12 21.22
CA ASP A 318 0.63 6.96 21.26
C ASP A 318 0.67 7.99 22.41
N ASN A 319 1.62 7.83 23.35
CA ASN A 319 1.89 8.75 24.46
C ASN A 319 0.66 9.06 25.33
N GLN A 320 -0.28 8.11 25.46
CA GLN A 320 -1.39 8.25 26.39
C GLN A 320 -0.88 8.05 27.82
N TRP A 321 -1.55 8.70 28.77
CA TRP A 321 -1.18 8.58 30.17
C TRP A 321 -1.44 7.17 30.68
N TRP A 322 -2.61 6.61 30.39
CA TRP A 322 -3.04 5.30 30.88
C TRP A 322 -2.95 4.23 29.80
N GLY A 323 -2.63 3.00 30.20
CA GLY A 323 -2.64 1.83 29.32
C GLY A 323 -3.96 1.63 28.58
N PHE A 324 -5.09 1.88 29.24
CA PHE A 324 -6.42 1.84 28.63
C PHE A 324 -6.68 2.91 27.56
N GLY A 325 -5.87 3.98 27.53
CA GLY A 325 -5.92 5.00 26.49
C GLY A 325 -5.12 4.61 25.25
N ASN A 326 -4.06 3.81 25.40
CA ASN A 326 -3.21 3.39 24.29
C ASN A 326 -3.94 2.40 23.37
N ARG A 327 -3.63 2.46 22.08
CA ARG A 327 -4.23 1.56 21.08
C ARG A 327 -3.73 0.13 21.24
N PRO A 328 -4.61 -0.89 21.14
CA PRO A 328 -4.20 -2.28 21.01
C PRO A 328 -3.72 -2.58 19.58
N ALA A 329 -2.68 -3.40 19.48
CA ALA A 329 -2.14 -3.86 18.21
C ALA A 329 -1.88 -5.37 18.22
N VAL A 330 -1.70 -5.94 17.03
CA VAL A 330 -1.28 -7.33 16.85
C VAL A 330 -0.20 -7.42 15.80
N ALA A 331 0.95 -7.97 16.18
CA ALA A 331 1.99 -8.38 15.25
C ALA A 331 1.68 -9.80 14.76
N MET A 332 2.05 -10.10 13.51
CA MET A 332 1.68 -11.33 12.83
C MET A 332 2.81 -11.83 11.94
N HIS A 333 2.89 -13.15 11.77
CA HIS A 333 3.74 -13.81 10.79
C HIS A 333 2.89 -14.69 9.87
N TYR A 334 2.75 -14.26 8.62
CA TYR A 334 2.09 -15.01 7.56
C TYR A 334 3.12 -15.86 6.82
N LEU A 335 2.86 -17.16 6.65
CA LEU A 335 3.79 -18.09 6.01
C LEU A 335 3.51 -18.30 4.50
N GLY A 336 2.34 -17.89 4.01
CA GLY A 336 1.84 -18.27 2.69
C GLY A 336 0.53 -19.06 2.78
N SER A 337 0.11 -19.64 1.67
CA SER A 337 -1.11 -20.46 1.59
C SER A 337 -0.75 -21.88 1.20
N LYS A 338 -1.34 -22.89 1.85
CA LYS A 338 -1.18 -24.30 1.43
C LYS A 338 -1.73 -24.55 0.03
N GLY A 339 -2.69 -23.71 -0.38
CA GLY A 339 -3.50 -23.90 -1.57
C GLY A 339 -4.05 -25.30 -1.71
N GLY A 340 -3.87 -25.90 -2.89
CA GLY A 340 -4.45 -27.17 -3.25
C GLY A 340 -5.30 -27.09 -4.51
N GLY A 341 -5.68 -28.28 -4.98
CA GLY A 341 -6.27 -28.51 -6.30
C GLY A 341 -5.66 -29.77 -6.90
N GLN A 342 -6.31 -30.33 -7.91
CA GLN A 342 -5.80 -31.55 -8.57
C GLN A 342 -4.43 -31.32 -9.23
N ASP A 343 -4.21 -30.11 -9.75
CA ASP A 343 -3.02 -29.74 -10.54
C ASP A 343 -2.02 -28.88 -9.74
N ASP A 344 -2.23 -28.70 -8.43
CA ASP A 344 -1.29 -28.02 -7.54
C ASP A 344 -0.32 -29.06 -6.94
N SER A 345 0.82 -29.25 -7.61
CA SER A 345 1.71 -30.40 -7.38
C SER A 345 2.40 -30.42 -6.01
N ASP A 346 2.51 -29.28 -5.34
CA ASP A 346 3.25 -29.14 -4.08
C ASP A 346 2.29 -29.00 -2.89
N ARG A 347 2.34 -29.98 -1.98
CA ARG A 347 1.55 -30.00 -0.73
C ARG A 347 2.08 -29.07 0.37
N GLY A 348 3.09 -28.25 0.05
CA GLY A 348 3.74 -27.34 0.98
C GLY A 348 3.00 -26.02 1.15
N ILE A 349 3.57 -25.14 1.99
CA ILE A 349 3.12 -23.75 2.07
C ILE A 349 3.74 -22.98 0.90
N HIS A 350 2.91 -22.31 0.11
CA HIS A 350 3.35 -21.48 -1.01
C HIS A 350 3.49 -20.04 -0.56
N GLU A 351 4.73 -19.61 -0.35
CA GLU A 351 5.07 -18.29 0.21
C GLU A 351 4.60 -17.12 -0.66
N TYR A 352 4.40 -17.30 -1.97
CA TYR A 352 4.01 -16.24 -2.91
C TYR A 352 2.49 -16.11 -3.12
N ARG A 353 1.70 -16.83 -2.33
CA ARG A 353 0.24 -16.78 -2.38
C ARG A 353 -0.30 -15.82 -1.34
N ARG A 354 -1.24 -14.97 -1.74
CA ARG A 354 -1.71 -13.85 -0.90
C ARG A 354 -2.66 -14.32 0.21
N SER A 355 -2.77 -13.52 1.27
CA SER A 355 -3.86 -13.59 2.26
C SER A 355 -4.42 -12.21 2.56
N LYS A 356 -5.74 -12.08 2.48
CA LYS A 356 -6.45 -10.82 2.68
C LYS A 356 -7.11 -10.80 4.06
N ILE A 357 -6.89 -9.71 4.78
CA ILE A 357 -7.55 -9.39 6.04
C ILE A 357 -8.38 -8.13 5.81
N ASN A 358 -9.70 -8.24 5.76
CA ASN A 358 -10.59 -7.11 5.49
C ASN A 358 -11.79 -7.05 6.46
N SER A 359 -11.74 -7.86 7.51
CA SER A 359 -12.72 -7.84 8.58
C SER A 359 -12.12 -8.35 9.88
N PHE A 360 -12.81 -8.09 10.98
CA PHE A 360 -12.48 -8.64 12.28
C PHE A 360 -13.74 -8.71 13.15
N SER A 361 -13.73 -9.61 14.13
CA SER A 361 -14.76 -9.69 15.16
C SER A 361 -14.10 -9.73 16.52
N TYR A 362 -14.62 -8.96 17.47
CA TYR A 362 -14.04 -8.85 18.80
C TYR A 362 -15.11 -8.95 19.89
N ASN A 363 -14.69 -9.41 21.06
CA ASN A 363 -15.41 -9.26 22.30
C ASN A 363 -14.49 -8.57 23.30
N SER A 364 -14.96 -7.52 23.96
CA SER A 364 -14.22 -6.81 24.99
C SER A 364 -14.92 -6.93 26.34
N TYR A 365 -14.14 -7.22 27.37
CA TYR A 365 -14.62 -7.43 28.74
C TYR A 365 -13.75 -6.65 29.70
N ALA A 366 -14.37 -6.03 30.70
CA ALA A 366 -13.69 -5.57 31.90
C ALA A 366 -14.05 -6.45 33.08
N TYR A 367 -13.15 -6.60 34.04
CA TYR A 367 -13.37 -7.43 35.21
C TYR A 367 -13.57 -6.56 36.44
N ARG A 368 -14.66 -6.83 37.16
CA ARG A 368 -14.81 -6.37 38.54
C ARG A 368 -14.61 -7.59 39.42
N ILE A 369 -13.45 -7.66 40.07
CA ILE A 369 -12.96 -8.84 40.78
C ILE A 369 -12.82 -10.01 39.79
N LEU A 370 -13.77 -10.95 39.77
CA LEU A 370 -13.77 -12.12 38.88
C LEU A 370 -14.97 -12.15 37.92
N THR A 371 -15.81 -11.11 37.92
CA THR A 371 -17.01 -11.08 37.06
C THR A 371 -16.71 -10.30 35.78
N PRO A 372 -16.77 -10.94 34.59
CA PRO A 372 -16.62 -10.24 33.32
C PRO A 372 -17.84 -9.37 33.04
N VAL A 373 -17.60 -8.11 32.70
CA VAL A 373 -18.59 -7.13 32.30
C VAL A 373 -18.26 -6.71 30.85
N PRO A 374 -19.14 -6.96 29.87
CA PRO A 374 -18.92 -6.53 28.50
C PRO A 374 -18.71 -5.03 28.40
N LEU A 375 -17.69 -4.60 27.65
CA LEU A 375 -17.47 -3.19 27.36
C LEU A 375 -18.29 -2.81 26.13
N ASN A 376 -19.28 -1.93 26.32
CA ASN A 376 -20.12 -1.41 25.23
C ASN A 376 -19.39 -0.27 24.48
N VAL A 377 -18.21 -0.58 23.92
CA VAL A 377 -17.36 0.36 23.19
C VAL A 377 -16.99 -0.25 21.85
N THR A 378 -17.14 0.53 20.78
CA THR A 378 -16.81 0.07 19.43
C THR A 378 -15.30 0.10 19.20
N MET A 379 -14.74 -1.03 18.75
CA MET A 379 -13.38 -1.12 18.23
C MET A 379 -13.37 -0.90 16.71
N THR A 380 -12.41 -0.13 16.21
CA THR A 380 -12.22 0.17 14.78
C THR A 380 -10.81 -0.18 14.33
N TRP A 381 -10.65 -0.56 13.06
CA TRP A 381 -9.33 -0.71 12.43
C TRP A 381 -8.72 0.68 12.25
N SER A 382 -7.52 0.91 12.77
CA SER A 382 -6.82 2.19 12.65
C SER A 382 -5.84 2.15 11.49
N GLU A 383 -4.85 1.26 11.58
CA GLU A 383 -3.67 1.25 10.73
C GLU A 383 -3.18 -0.18 10.52
N SER A 384 -2.37 -0.39 9.48
CA SER A 384 -1.63 -1.63 9.29
C SER A 384 -0.30 -1.34 8.62
N HIS A 385 0.75 -2.04 9.02
CA HIS A 385 2.10 -1.81 8.50
C HIS A 385 2.82 -3.12 8.21
N SER A 386 3.59 -3.09 7.13
CA SER A 386 4.62 -4.11 6.92
C SER A 386 5.76 -3.87 7.91
N ALA A 387 6.35 -4.95 8.42
CA ALA A 387 7.41 -4.85 9.41
C ALA A 387 8.62 -4.08 8.86
N ASN A 388 8.96 -2.97 9.53
CA ASN A 388 10.07 -2.11 9.16
C ASN A 388 10.66 -1.42 10.40
N PHE A 389 11.85 -1.84 10.83
CA PHE A 389 12.48 -1.34 12.05
C PHE A 389 14.01 -1.51 12.03
N LEU A 390 14.66 -0.81 12.97
CA LEU A 390 16.08 -0.94 13.28
C LEU A 390 16.24 -1.26 14.77
N ASP A 391 16.81 -2.43 15.09
CA ASP A 391 17.03 -2.92 16.45
C ASP A 391 18.49 -3.36 16.66
N ASP A 392 19.28 -2.62 17.44
CA ASP A 392 20.65 -2.98 17.85
C ASP A 392 21.50 -3.55 16.69
N ASN A 393 21.66 -2.77 15.61
CA ASN A 393 22.35 -3.10 14.36
C ASN A 393 21.67 -4.15 13.45
N PHE A 394 20.44 -4.56 13.75
CA PHE A 394 19.62 -5.38 12.88
C PHE A 394 18.54 -4.52 12.23
N ALA A 395 18.68 -4.26 10.93
CA ALA A 395 17.65 -3.65 10.12
C ALA A 395 16.78 -4.75 9.50
N TYR A 396 15.47 -4.65 9.69
CA TYR A 396 14.51 -5.53 9.04
C TYR A 396 13.54 -4.67 8.23
N ARG A 397 13.37 -5.03 6.97
CA ARG A 397 12.41 -4.39 6.08
C ARG A 397 11.72 -5.46 5.26
N ASP A 398 10.40 -5.47 5.36
CA ASP A 398 9.53 -6.35 4.62
C ASP A 398 8.53 -5.52 3.81
N ASP A 399 8.13 -6.02 2.65
CA ASP A 399 7.09 -5.48 1.78
C ASP A 399 5.97 -6.52 1.54
N SER A 400 5.89 -7.52 2.40
CA SER A 400 4.87 -8.57 2.37
C SER A 400 3.47 -8.04 2.63
N LEU A 401 3.28 -7.06 3.52
CA LEU A 401 1.96 -6.49 3.85
C LEU A 401 1.68 -5.21 3.06
N GLN A 402 0.61 -5.21 2.28
CA GLN A 402 0.04 -4.02 1.65
C GLN A 402 -1.18 -3.55 2.43
N SER A 403 -1.28 -2.25 2.70
CA SER A 403 -2.35 -1.65 3.50
C SER A 403 -3.34 -0.88 2.64
N GLY A 404 -4.63 -1.08 2.93
CA GLY A 404 -5.77 -0.29 2.46
C GLY A 404 -6.43 0.46 3.64
N LYS A 405 -7.59 1.09 3.40
CA LYS A 405 -8.23 1.94 4.42
C LYS A 405 -8.70 1.18 5.66
N ASN A 406 -9.27 -0.02 5.48
CA ASN A 406 -9.80 -0.89 6.55
C ASN A 406 -9.50 -2.36 6.21
N SER A 407 -8.38 -2.60 5.55
CA SER A 407 -8.03 -3.90 5.00
C SER A 407 -6.52 -3.96 4.81
N ALA A 408 -5.95 -5.13 4.94
CA ALA A 408 -4.56 -5.39 4.58
C ALA A 408 -4.47 -6.69 3.78
N MET A 409 -3.40 -6.83 3.02
CA MET A 409 -3.10 -8.05 2.31
C MET A 409 -1.62 -8.39 2.39
N PHE A 410 -1.34 -9.57 2.92
CA PHE A 410 -0.05 -10.20 2.70
C PHE A 410 0.01 -10.66 1.24
N VAL A 411 0.85 -10.05 0.40
CA VAL A 411 1.05 -10.46 -0.99
C VAL A 411 2.04 -11.62 -1.14
N LYS A 412 2.80 -11.88 -0.08
CA LYS A 412 3.70 -13.02 0.12
C LYS A 412 3.88 -13.27 1.62
N SER A 413 4.58 -14.35 1.97
CA SER A 413 5.06 -14.65 3.32
C SER A 413 5.86 -13.49 3.91
N GLY A 414 5.66 -13.23 5.20
CA GLY A 414 6.32 -12.14 5.91
C GLY A 414 5.59 -11.66 7.16
N TYR A 415 6.02 -10.51 7.66
CA TYR A 415 5.60 -9.96 8.94
C TYR A 415 4.95 -8.59 8.80
N GLY A 416 3.98 -8.33 9.66
CA GLY A 416 3.35 -7.02 9.78
C GLY A 416 2.46 -6.91 10.99
N ASP A 417 1.93 -5.73 11.22
CA ASP A 417 1.06 -5.39 12.32
C ASP A 417 -0.25 -4.75 11.87
N ILE A 418 -1.27 -4.89 12.70
CA ILE A 418 -2.53 -4.15 12.61
C ILE A 418 -2.78 -3.48 13.95
N ILE A 419 -3.07 -2.18 13.89
CA ILE A 419 -3.39 -1.34 15.05
C ILE A 419 -4.88 -1.02 15.04
N PHE A 420 -5.52 -1.10 16.20
CA PHE A 420 -6.93 -0.82 16.38
C PHE A 420 -7.15 0.37 17.30
N GLU A 421 -8.25 1.08 17.12
CA GLU A 421 -8.75 2.06 18.06
C GLU A 421 -9.85 1.43 18.92
N HIS A 422 -9.75 1.60 20.25
CA HIS A 422 -10.74 1.09 21.20
C HIS A 422 -10.80 2.02 22.44
N PRO A 423 -11.61 3.09 22.39
CA PRO A 423 -11.54 4.20 23.34
C PRO A 423 -12.22 3.90 24.69
N ILE A 424 -11.65 2.98 25.48
CA ILE A 424 -12.29 2.48 26.71
C ILE A 424 -12.02 3.32 27.97
N LEU A 425 -11.10 4.29 27.92
CA LEU A 425 -10.64 5.03 29.10
C LEU A 425 -11.79 5.61 29.94
N PHE A 426 -12.77 6.28 29.30
CA PHE A 426 -13.92 6.85 30.00
C PHE A 426 -14.78 5.79 30.72
N THR A 427 -15.01 4.65 30.07
CA THR A 427 -15.83 3.55 30.60
C THR A 427 -15.17 2.91 31.84
N ILE A 428 -13.85 2.73 31.78
CA ILE A 428 -13.09 2.15 32.89
C ILE A 428 -13.02 3.11 34.09
N LEU A 429 -12.66 4.38 33.86
CA LEU A 429 -12.51 5.38 34.93
C LEU A 429 -13.81 5.61 35.71
N LYS A 430 -14.97 5.54 35.05
CA LYS A 430 -16.27 5.70 35.71
C LYS A 430 -16.61 4.55 36.65
N THR A 431 -16.21 3.32 36.32
CA THR A 431 -16.73 2.10 36.97
C THR A 431 -15.71 1.41 37.88
N ARG A 432 -14.42 1.80 37.81
CA ARG A 432 -13.31 1.24 38.59
C ARG A 432 -13.19 -0.29 38.41
N TYR A 433 -12.93 -0.72 37.18
CA TYR A 433 -12.61 -2.13 36.88
C TYR A 433 -11.13 -2.44 37.17
N ASP A 434 -10.84 -3.71 37.44
CA ASP A 434 -9.49 -4.18 37.80
C ASP A 434 -8.63 -4.50 36.56
N ASN A 435 -9.24 -5.00 35.48
CA ASN A 435 -8.55 -5.32 34.21
C ASN A 435 -9.55 -5.24 33.03
N SER A 436 -9.05 -5.07 31.81
CA SER A 436 -9.79 -5.12 30.54
C SER A 436 -9.09 -6.03 29.53
N THR A 437 -9.85 -6.90 28.86
CA THR A 437 -9.34 -7.82 27.85
C THR A 437 -10.13 -7.73 26.55
N ILE A 438 -9.46 -7.86 25.41
CA ILE A 438 -10.05 -8.01 24.09
C ILE A 438 -9.73 -9.40 23.57
N ILE A 439 -10.75 -10.10 23.10
CA ILE A 439 -10.64 -11.33 22.33
C ILE A 439 -10.96 -10.96 20.89
N ASN A 440 -9.96 -10.93 20.01
CA ASN A 440 -10.13 -10.50 18.62
C ASN A 440 -9.84 -11.66 17.66
N THR A 441 -10.60 -11.72 16.57
CA THR A 441 -10.44 -12.69 15.49
C THR A 441 -10.35 -11.93 14.17
N LEU A 442 -9.20 -12.05 13.49
CA LEU A 442 -9.01 -11.46 12.17
C LEU A 442 -9.63 -12.35 11.10
N GLN A 443 -10.24 -11.73 10.09
CA GLN A 443 -11.09 -12.41 9.13
C GLN A 443 -10.81 -11.98 7.69
N SER A 444 -11.01 -12.93 6.79
CA SER A 444 -11.18 -12.69 5.36
C SER A 444 -12.65 -12.86 5.00
N VAL A 445 -13.27 -11.85 4.40
CA VAL A 445 -14.71 -11.81 4.09
C VAL A 445 -14.89 -11.50 2.61
N ASN A 446 -15.81 -12.22 1.96
CA ASN A 446 -16.13 -12.10 0.54
C ASN A 446 -14.89 -12.21 -0.37
N PHE A 447 -13.98 -13.12 -0.04
CA PHE A 447 -12.69 -13.27 -0.72
C PHE A 447 -12.43 -14.75 -1.06
N ALA A 448 -11.81 -14.99 -2.21
CA ALA A 448 -11.34 -16.31 -2.63
C ALA A 448 -12.39 -17.44 -2.62
N GLY A 449 -13.65 -17.14 -2.97
CA GLY A 449 -14.75 -18.11 -2.95
C GLY A 449 -15.42 -18.30 -1.59
N LEU A 450 -14.99 -17.59 -0.55
CA LEU A 450 -15.49 -17.72 0.81
C LEU A 450 -16.24 -16.46 1.25
N ASP A 451 -17.43 -16.66 1.81
CA ASP A 451 -18.19 -15.59 2.47
C ASP A 451 -17.42 -15.06 3.69
N LYS A 452 -16.83 -15.98 4.47
CA LYS A 452 -16.05 -15.66 5.66
C LYS A 452 -15.06 -16.78 5.99
N LEU A 453 -13.85 -16.40 6.37
CA LEU A 453 -12.81 -17.26 6.95
C LEU A 453 -12.20 -16.58 8.17
N ASP A 454 -12.24 -17.25 9.33
CA ASP A 454 -11.49 -16.84 10.51
C ASP A 454 -10.01 -17.23 10.32
N LEU A 455 -9.13 -16.24 10.23
CA LEU A 455 -7.71 -16.46 9.93
C LEU A 455 -6.96 -16.91 11.17
N PHE A 456 -7.06 -16.12 12.24
CA PHE A 456 -6.55 -16.48 13.56
C PHE A 456 -7.20 -15.61 14.64
N LYS A 457 -7.10 -16.10 15.88
CA LYS A 457 -7.64 -15.47 17.08
C LYS A 457 -6.50 -15.13 18.04
N TYR A 458 -6.57 -13.96 18.65
CA TYR A 458 -5.62 -13.55 19.67
C TYR A 458 -6.32 -12.88 20.87
N TYR A 459 -5.60 -12.86 21.98
CA TYR A 459 -6.03 -12.27 23.24
C TYR A 459 -5.13 -11.09 23.55
N PHE A 460 -5.72 -9.98 23.96
CA PHE A 460 -5.02 -8.79 24.38
C PHE A 460 -5.55 -8.34 25.74
N GLY A 461 -4.67 -8.20 26.72
CA GLY A 461 -4.99 -7.63 28.02
C GLY A 461 -4.42 -6.22 28.11
N TYR A 462 -5.24 -5.26 28.51
CA TYR A 462 -4.74 -3.92 28.80
C TYR A 462 -3.92 -3.95 30.09
N PRO A 463 -2.73 -3.34 30.12
CA PRO A 463 -2.00 -3.12 31.35
C PRO A 463 -2.73 -2.09 32.21
N HIS A 464 -2.90 -2.39 33.49
CA HIS A 464 -3.47 -1.46 34.47
C HIS A 464 -2.38 -0.53 35.03
N THR A 465 -1.75 0.23 34.14
CA THR A 465 -0.62 1.09 34.48
C THR A 465 -0.74 2.45 33.81
N ARG A 466 -0.25 3.49 34.49
CA ARG A 466 -0.02 4.80 33.91
C ARG A 466 1.41 4.85 33.34
N PHE A 467 1.55 5.04 32.03
CA PHE A 467 2.82 5.03 31.30
C PHE A 467 3.53 6.38 31.24
N SER A 468 2.88 7.46 31.67
CA SER A 468 3.53 8.77 31.78
C SER A 468 3.00 9.64 32.91
N THR A 469 3.89 10.43 33.50
CA THR A 469 3.60 11.41 34.55
C THR A 469 4.46 12.66 34.39
N ASP A 470 4.03 13.76 34.99
CA ASP A 470 4.80 15.00 34.97
C ASP A 470 5.86 15.00 36.09
N VAL A 471 7.09 15.32 35.73
CA VAL A 471 8.21 15.56 36.64
C VAL A 471 8.62 17.03 36.53
N ILE A 472 8.29 17.77 37.57
CA ILE A 472 8.52 19.21 37.65
C ILE A 472 9.75 19.47 38.50
N VAL A 473 10.74 20.15 37.94
CA VAL A 473 11.90 20.63 38.68
C VAL A 473 11.86 22.15 38.67
N ILE A 474 11.82 22.76 39.86
CA ILE A 474 11.69 24.21 39.99
C ILE A 474 12.78 24.76 40.92
N ALA A 475 13.55 25.72 40.43
CA ALA A 475 14.49 26.49 41.22
C ALA A 475 13.82 27.77 41.71
N LEU A 476 13.84 27.97 43.02
CA LEU A 476 13.18 29.06 43.71
C LEU A 476 14.16 29.83 44.59
N HIS A 477 13.93 31.14 44.66
CA HIS A 477 14.51 32.00 45.69
C HIS A 477 13.72 31.88 47.00
N SER A 478 14.28 32.47 48.06
CA SER A 478 13.69 32.52 49.39
C SER A 478 12.35 33.26 49.46
N ASP A 479 12.06 34.15 48.51
CA ASP A 479 10.77 34.84 48.36
C ASP A 479 9.75 34.05 47.52
N GLY A 480 10.12 32.87 47.01
CA GLY A 480 9.29 32.03 46.16
C GLY A 480 9.27 32.44 44.68
N SER A 481 10.07 33.44 44.27
CA SER A 481 10.28 33.75 42.86
C SER A 481 11.18 32.71 42.18
N ILE A 482 11.06 32.58 40.85
CA ILE A 482 11.87 31.62 40.07
C ILE A 482 13.32 32.08 40.04
N ASN A 483 14.23 31.20 40.45
CA ASN A 483 15.66 31.39 40.32
C ASN A 483 16.12 30.87 38.96
N HIS A 484 16.56 31.76 38.06
CA HIS A 484 16.96 31.42 36.69
C HIS A 484 18.33 30.74 36.55
N VAL A 485 18.61 29.75 37.40
CA VAL A 485 19.77 28.87 37.24
C VAL A 485 19.52 27.84 36.13
N PRO A 486 20.54 27.44 35.34
CA PRO A 486 20.42 26.31 34.43
C PRO A 486 20.12 25.04 35.20
N ILE A 487 19.17 24.25 34.70
CA ILE A 487 18.74 22.97 35.24
C ILE A 487 18.88 21.91 34.13
N ASP A 488 19.39 20.74 34.49
CA ASP A 488 19.41 19.52 33.69
C ASP A 488 18.83 18.38 34.53
N LEU A 489 17.83 17.69 33.99
CA LEU A 489 17.15 16.55 34.59
C LEU A 489 17.40 15.33 33.73
N LYS A 490 17.84 14.24 34.35
CA LYS A 490 18.03 12.95 33.71
C LYS A 490 17.53 11.84 34.61
N MET A 491 16.62 11.02 34.09
CA MET A 491 16.12 9.82 34.77
C MET A 491 16.61 8.59 34.03
N ILE A 492 17.26 7.67 34.75
CA ILE A 492 17.69 6.37 34.22
C ILE A 492 17.22 5.24 35.16
N PRO A 493 17.11 3.99 34.67
CA PRO A 493 16.85 2.85 35.53
C PRO A 493 17.84 2.77 36.68
N ASP A 494 17.35 2.48 37.88
CA ASP A 494 18.23 2.23 39.02
C ASP A 494 18.84 0.82 38.95
N TYR A 495 20.03 0.75 38.36
CA TYR A 495 20.78 -0.51 38.24
C TYR A 495 21.17 -1.13 39.60
N SER A 496 21.18 -0.35 40.70
CA SER A 496 21.51 -0.90 42.02
C SER A 496 20.42 -1.83 42.57
N GLU A 497 19.18 -1.64 42.10
CA GLU A 497 18.01 -2.50 42.37
C GLU A 497 17.78 -3.57 41.29
N GLY A 498 18.75 -3.75 40.37
CA GLY A 498 18.60 -4.68 39.25
C GLY A 498 17.62 -4.20 38.16
N ALA A 499 17.25 -2.92 38.16
CA ALA A 499 16.35 -2.37 37.16
C ALA A 499 17.01 -2.28 35.78
N THR A 500 16.20 -2.39 34.73
CA THR A 500 16.64 -2.26 33.34
C THR A 500 15.74 -1.33 32.57
N TYR A 501 16.18 -0.91 31.37
CA TYR A 501 15.28 -0.20 30.47
C TYR A 501 14.11 -1.12 30.08
N GLU A 502 12.89 -0.61 30.18
CA GLU A 502 11.67 -1.34 29.82
C GLU A 502 11.79 -1.94 28.41
N GLN A 503 12.24 -1.15 27.43
CA GLN A 503 12.46 -1.59 26.06
C GLN A 503 13.40 -2.80 25.96
N ASN A 504 14.45 -2.87 26.78
CA ASN A 504 15.39 -4.00 26.75
C ASN A 504 14.75 -5.28 27.30
N PHE A 505 13.96 -5.15 28.36
CA PHE A 505 13.24 -6.28 28.93
C PHE A 505 12.13 -6.74 27.98
N ILE A 506 11.29 -5.84 27.47
CA ILE A 506 10.24 -6.15 26.48
C ILE A 506 10.83 -6.83 25.26
N ARG A 507 11.96 -6.35 24.74
CA ARG A 507 12.69 -7.03 23.65
C ARG A 507 12.99 -8.49 23.98
N THR A 508 13.59 -8.73 25.13
CA THR A 508 13.99 -10.08 25.58
C THR A 508 12.76 -10.96 25.79
N LYS A 509 11.70 -10.39 26.36
CA LYS A 509 10.41 -11.04 26.59
C LYS A 509 9.73 -11.47 25.28
N VAL A 510 9.64 -10.57 24.30
CA VAL A 510 8.98 -10.88 23.03
C VAL A 510 9.80 -11.88 22.21
N ILE A 511 11.14 -11.81 22.27
CA ILE A 511 12.02 -12.84 21.69
C ILE A 511 11.76 -14.20 22.33
N HIS A 512 11.62 -14.24 23.66
CA HIS A 512 11.33 -15.46 24.40
C HIS A 512 9.97 -16.06 24.01
N ASP A 513 8.94 -15.23 23.87
CA ASP A 513 7.59 -15.68 23.51
C ASP A 513 7.44 -16.07 22.05
N ARG A 514 8.20 -15.42 21.16
CA ARG A 514 8.07 -15.51 19.70
C ARG A 514 9.45 -15.52 19.06
N ASP A 515 9.87 -14.40 18.50
CA ASP A 515 11.14 -14.23 17.81
C ASP A 515 11.57 -12.76 17.80
N ARG A 516 12.74 -12.50 17.21
CA ARG A 516 13.35 -11.16 17.13
C ARG A 516 12.56 -10.19 16.24
N ILE A 517 11.86 -10.67 15.21
CA ILE A 517 11.11 -9.80 14.31
C ILE A 517 9.86 -9.28 15.02
N PHE A 518 9.16 -10.13 15.76
CA PHE A 518 8.06 -9.69 16.64
C PHE A 518 8.55 -8.64 17.65
N ALA A 519 9.70 -8.86 18.29
CA ALA A 519 10.26 -7.89 19.22
C ALA A 519 10.55 -6.54 18.55
N GLY A 520 11.12 -6.56 17.34
CA GLY A 520 11.38 -5.34 16.57
C GLY A 520 10.11 -4.56 16.21
N ILE A 521 9.02 -5.25 15.83
CA ILE A 521 7.71 -4.62 15.57
C ILE A 521 7.19 -3.94 16.85
N VAL A 522 7.19 -4.65 17.98
CA VAL A 522 6.72 -4.10 19.27
C VAL A 522 7.57 -2.90 19.70
N LEU A 523 8.89 -2.98 19.60
CA LEU A 523 9.80 -1.88 19.96
C LEU A 523 9.63 -0.65 19.08
N ASN A 524 9.33 -0.83 17.80
CA ASN A 524 9.06 0.27 16.88
C ASN A 524 7.80 1.06 17.25
N ASP A 525 6.93 0.45 18.06
CA ASP A 525 5.72 1.04 18.61
C ASP A 525 5.86 1.50 20.07
N MET A 526 7.08 1.52 20.61
CA MET A 526 7.39 2.10 21.93
C MET A 526 7.94 3.53 21.84
N TYR A 527 7.78 4.31 22.90
CA TYR A 527 8.53 5.55 23.09
C TYR A 527 10.03 5.26 23.32
N GLY A 528 10.86 6.30 23.16
CA GLY A 528 12.30 6.21 23.37
C GLY A 528 12.71 5.94 24.82
N LYS A 529 13.97 5.56 25.04
CA LYS A 529 14.54 5.26 26.37
C LYS A 529 14.80 6.51 27.22
N GLU A 530 14.85 7.69 26.61
CA GLU A 530 15.35 8.89 27.25
C GLU A 530 14.24 9.65 27.99
N ASN A 531 14.43 9.82 29.30
CA ASN A 531 13.70 10.78 30.13
C ASN A 531 14.67 11.87 30.56
N THR A 532 14.87 12.85 29.67
CA THR A 532 15.79 13.96 29.88
C THR A 532 15.10 15.29 29.58
N ALA A 533 15.46 16.33 30.32
CA ALA A 533 15.01 17.68 30.04
C ALA A 533 16.03 18.69 30.54
N THR A 534 16.19 19.78 29.79
CA THR A 534 17.06 20.91 30.16
C THR A 534 16.24 22.20 30.13
N GLY A 535 16.52 23.11 31.04
CA GLY A 535 15.82 24.39 31.11
C GLY A 535 16.50 25.38 32.05
N THR A 536 15.84 26.51 32.29
CA THR A 536 16.33 27.56 33.18
C THR A 536 15.24 27.92 34.18
N GLY A 537 15.52 27.74 35.46
CA GLY A 537 14.58 27.99 36.56
C GLY A 537 13.45 26.99 36.71
N VAL A 538 12.79 26.57 35.63
CA VAL A 538 11.74 25.54 35.67
C VAL A 538 11.90 24.54 34.53
N ILE A 539 11.69 23.27 34.83
CA ILE A 539 11.54 22.17 33.88
C ILE A 539 10.23 21.45 34.19
N ASN A 540 9.48 21.11 33.15
CA ASN A 540 8.38 20.16 33.22
C ASN A 540 8.62 19.06 32.19
N LEU A 541 9.01 17.87 32.66
CA LEU A 541 9.25 16.69 31.84
C LEU A 541 8.02 15.77 31.93
N GLN A 542 7.43 15.40 30.81
CA GLN A 542 6.54 14.24 30.75
C GLN A 542 7.42 12.99 30.77
N ALA A 543 7.64 12.42 31.95
CA ALA A 543 8.43 11.22 32.10
C ALA A 543 7.62 10.00 31.66
N HIS A 544 8.21 9.19 30.78
CA HIS A 544 7.64 7.91 30.35
C HIS A 544 8.12 6.76 31.24
N LEU A 545 7.37 5.66 31.29
CA LEU A 545 7.79 4.45 32.00
C LEU A 545 8.92 3.76 31.21
N THR A 546 10.16 4.18 31.39
CA THR A 546 11.34 3.58 30.74
C THR A 546 12.17 2.69 31.67
N SER A 547 11.86 2.63 32.96
CA SER A 547 12.52 1.75 33.94
C SER A 547 11.58 0.67 34.44
N MET A 548 12.11 -0.54 34.59
CA MET A 548 11.39 -1.62 35.25
C MET A 548 12.31 -2.58 35.99
N VAL A 549 11.78 -3.18 37.05
CA VAL A 549 12.40 -4.31 37.77
C VAL A 549 11.37 -5.42 37.94
N ILE A 550 11.78 -6.68 37.74
CA ILE A 550 10.93 -7.82 38.10
C ILE A 550 11.33 -8.28 39.50
N PRO A 551 10.52 -8.02 40.54
CA PRO A 551 10.84 -8.43 41.89
C PRO A 551 10.77 -9.95 42.03
N ASP A 552 11.57 -10.52 42.94
CA ASP A 552 11.62 -11.97 43.20
C ASP A 552 10.25 -12.57 43.54
N ILE A 553 9.34 -11.79 44.14
CA ILE A 553 7.97 -12.23 44.42
C ILE A 553 7.19 -12.63 43.16
N SER A 554 7.57 -12.12 41.99
CA SER A 554 6.99 -12.51 40.70
C SER A 554 7.23 -13.99 40.39
N GLN A 555 8.23 -14.62 41.03
CA GLN A 555 8.47 -16.06 40.93
C GLN A 555 7.30 -16.91 41.46
N VAL A 556 6.44 -16.34 42.30
CA VAL A 556 5.19 -16.98 42.74
C VAL A 556 4.20 -17.13 41.58
N LEU A 557 4.26 -16.22 40.60
CA LEU A 557 3.38 -16.23 39.43
C LEU A 557 3.98 -17.00 38.24
N ALA A 558 5.31 -17.00 38.10
CA ALA A 558 6.01 -17.66 37.00
C ALA A 558 7.44 -18.07 37.38
N GLN A 559 7.87 -19.30 37.03
CA GLN A 559 9.23 -19.78 37.34
C GLN A 559 10.32 -18.96 36.63
N ASN A 560 10.07 -18.54 35.38
CA ASN A 560 10.89 -17.59 34.66
C ASN A 560 10.11 -16.26 34.54
N PRO A 561 10.70 -15.11 34.95
CA PRO A 561 10.12 -13.78 34.70
C PRO A 561 9.64 -13.53 33.27
N LEU A 562 10.28 -14.17 32.28
CA LEU A 562 9.90 -14.07 30.88
C LEU A 562 8.63 -14.85 30.51
N ASP A 563 8.06 -15.65 31.41
CA ASP A 563 6.77 -16.33 31.18
C ASP A 563 5.57 -15.47 31.60
N LEU A 564 5.79 -14.33 32.27
CA LEU A 564 4.70 -13.44 32.68
C LEU A 564 3.96 -12.88 31.47
N PRO A 565 2.62 -12.79 31.47
CA PRO A 565 1.88 -12.05 30.46
C PRO A 565 2.37 -10.61 30.31
N LEU A 566 2.44 -10.10 29.07
CA LEU A 566 3.00 -8.77 28.78
C LEU A 566 2.30 -7.64 29.55
N ASN A 567 0.99 -7.73 29.77
CA ASN A 567 0.25 -6.74 30.55
C ASN A 567 0.72 -6.70 32.02
N LEU A 568 1.04 -7.86 32.61
CA LEU A 568 1.59 -7.90 33.98
C LEU A 568 3.04 -7.43 34.03
N VAL A 569 3.80 -7.62 32.94
CA VAL A 569 5.17 -7.09 32.81
C VAL A 569 5.15 -5.55 32.86
N TYR A 570 4.18 -4.90 32.20
CA TYR A 570 4.02 -3.45 32.27
C TYR A 570 3.60 -2.92 33.66
N GLU A 571 2.99 -3.77 34.49
CA GLU A 571 2.52 -3.43 35.84
C GLU A 571 3.61 -3.54 36.92
N GLN A 572 4.85 -3.86 36.53
CA GLN A 572 5.95 -4.04 37.46
C GLN A 572 6.53 -2.70 37.96
N PRO A 573 7.15 -2.66 39.15
CA PRO A 573 7.73 -1.44 39.70
C PRO A 573 8.77 -0.80 38.79
N SER A 574 8.84 0.54 38.82
CA SER A 574 9.72 1.35 37.98
C SER A 574 10.71 2.19 38.78
N PRO A 575 11.76 1.60 39.39
CA PRO A 575 12.71 2.37 40.19
C PRO A 575 13.59 3.26 39.29
N TYR A 576 13.76 4.53 39.67
CA TYR A 576 14.60 5.47 38.92
C TYR A 576 15.74 6.03 39.78
N ASN A 577 16.87 6.24 39.13
CA ASN A 577 17.87 7.18 39.59
C ASN A 577 17.65 8.53 38.87
N VAL A 578 17.11 9.49 39.61
CA VAL A 578 16.80 10.84 39.14
C VAL A 578 18.00 11.73 39.44
N THR A 579 18.74 12.10 38.40
CA THR A 579 19.86 13.04 38.50
C THR A 579 19.40 14.43 38.10
N ILE A 580 19.63 15.41 38.98
CA ILE A 580 19.35 16.82 38.74
C ILE A 580 20.66 17.60 38.88
N THR A 581 21.01 18.38 37.86
CA THR A 581 22.11 19.34 37.91
C THR A 581 21.53 20.74 37.88
N ALA A 582 21.84 21.57 38.89
CA ALA A 582 21.38 22.95 38.97
C ALA A 582 22.50 23.86 39.48
N GLY A 583 22.74 24.98 38.79
CA GLY A 583 23.76 25.96 39.21
C GLY A 583 25.17 25.37 39.40
N GLY A 584 25.53 24.34 38.63
CA GLY A 584 26.82 23.63 38.74
C GLY A 584 26.88 22.55 39.83
N LYS A 585 25.85 22.41 40.67
CA LYS A 585 25.73 21.33 41.66
C LYS A 585 24.91 20.18 41.08
N ARG A 586 25.38 18.95 41.25
CA ARG A 586 24.73 17.73 40.78
C ARG A 586 24.31 16.87 41.96
N LEU A 587 23.05 16.45 41.99
CA LEU A 587 22.48 15.54 42.98
C LEU A 587 21.76 14.39 42.27
N SER A 588 21.72 13.23 42.91
CA SER A 588 21.03 12.04 42.43
C SER A 588 20.13 11.52 43.54
N PHE A 589 18.87 11.23 43.19
CA PHE A 589 17.84 10.73 44.07
C PHE A 589 17.44 9.34 43.57
N VAL A 590 17.45 8.35 44.47
CA VAL A 590 17.00 7.00 44.15
C VAL A 590 15.54 6.89 44.58
N GLU A 591 14.65 6.74 43.61
CA GLU A 591 13.21 6.58 43.79
C GLU A 591 12.86 5.11 43.58
N HIS A 592 12.95 4.30 44.65
CA HIS A 592 12.77 2.84 44.61
C HIS A 592 11.36 2.41 44.14
N GLY A 593 10.36 3.28 44.27
CA GLY A 593 8.99 3.04 43.83
C GLY A 593 8.43 4.28 43.16
N PHE A 594 8.99 4.67 42.01
CA PHE A 594 8.50 5.83 41.28
C PHE A 594 7.07 5.57 40.79
N GLU A 595 6.11 6.20 41.46
CA GLU A 595 4.69 6.09 41.15
C GLU A 595 4.32 6.97 39.96
N PHE A 596 3.83 6.36 38.88
CA PHE A 596 3.31 7.11 37.73
C PHE A 596 1.92 7.71 37.97
N ASP A 597 1.22 7.30 39.03
CA ASP A 597 -0.11 7.81 39.37
C ASP A 597 -0.09 9.23 39.94
N THR A 598 1.06 9.71 40.38
CA THR A 598 1.24 11.06 40.94
C THR A 598 2.25 11.88 40.14
N ASN A 599 2.07 13.20 40.14
CA ASN A 599 3.04 14.12 39.54
C ASN A 599 4.18 14.35 40.54
N TRP A 600 5.41 14.34 40.04
CA TRP A 600 6.61 14.51 40.86
C TRP A 600 7.08 15.96 40.84
N ARG A 601 7.54 16.44 42.00
CA ARG A 601 8.04 17.81 42.14
C ARG A 601 9.33 17.86 42.94
N TYR A 602 10.39 18.35 42.32
CA TYR A 602 11.67 18.64 42.95
C TYR A 602 11.87 20.15 43.07
N VAL A 603 12.21 20.61 44.26
CA VAL A 603 12.45 22.04 44.54
C VAL A 603 13.93 22.25 44.80
N ILE A 604 14.55 23.13 44.02
CA ILE A 604 15.93 23.59 44.18
C ILE A 604 15.90 24.95 44.86
N ASN A 605 16.53 25.06 46.03
CA ASN A 605 16.71 26.34 46.70
C ASN A 605 18.12 26.38 47.29
N MET A 606 18.91 27.37 46.87
CA MET A 606 20.31 27.52 47.26
C MET A 606 20.52 28.76 48.16
N ASP A 607 19.46 29.51 48.43
CA ASP A 607 19.52 30.76 49.18
C ASP A 607 19.88 30.49 50.65
N GLN A 608 20.58 31.43 51.29
CA GLN A 608 21.08 31.27 52.67
C GLN A 608 20.20 31.94 53.73
N ASN A 609 19.20 32.69 53.30
CA ASN A 609 18.35 33.56 54.12
C ASN A 609 16.87 33.13 54.06
N ASN A 610 16.60 31.83 53.88
CA ASN A 610 15.22 31.34 53.89
C ASN A 610 14.61 31.42 55.29
N THR A 611 13.30 31.65 55.35
CA THR A 611 12.55 31.60 56.61
C THR A 611 12.22 30.15 56.95
N LEU A 612 12.50 29.73 58.18
CA LEU A 612 12.11 28.39 58.63
C LEU A 612 10.62 28.35 58.95
N ASN A 613 9.86 27.48 58.30
CA ASN A 613 8.45 27.25 58.63
C ASN A 613 8.36 26.38 59.89
N SER A 614 8.23 27.03 61.04
CA SER A 614 8.26 26.36 62.32
C SER A 614 7.38 27.00 63.38
N THR A 615 6.90 26.17 64.30
CA THR A 615 6.06 26.56 65.44
C THR A 615 6.68 26.07 66.74
N ARG A 616 6.76 26.95 67.74
CA ARG A 616 7.30 26.61 69.07
C ARG A 616 6.16 26.40 70.07
N TYR A 617 6.20 25.29 70.80
CA TYR A 617 5.28 24.99 71.90
C TYR A 617 6.03 24.36 73.08
N GLN A 618 6.03 25.01 74.24
CA GLN A 618 6.61 24.51 75.50
C GLN A 618 8.06 23.96 75.40
N GLY A 619 8.91 24.54 74.54
CA GLY A 619 10.30 24.10 74.34
C GLY A 619 10.50 23.06 73.23
N MET A 620 9.42 22.67 72.55
CA MET A 620 9.43 21.89 71.32
C MET A 620 9.29 22.83 70.13
N VAL A 621 10.07 22.59 69.07
CA VAL A 621 9.92 23.27 67.78
C VAL A 621 9.48 22.24 66.75
N SER A 622 8.25 22.38 66.25
CA SER A 622 7.79 21.62 65.09
C SER A 622 8.22 22.38 63.84
N ILE A 623 8.99 21.72 62.99
CA ILE A 623 9.45 22.24 61.70
C ILE A 623 8.70 21.51 60.60
N ARG A 624 8.20 22.25 59.61
CA ARG A 624 7.54 21.70 58.43
C ARG A 624 8.27 22.20 57.18
N PRO A 625 8.49 21.35 56.16
CA PRO A 625 9.10 21.80 54.92
C PRO A 625 8.28 22.94 54.31
N ASP A 626 8.97 24.00 53.90
CA ASP A 626 8.36 25.03 53.07
C ASP A 626 8.27 24.52 51.62
N ASN A 627 7.13 24.74 50.97
CA ASN A 627 6.90 24.39 49.57
C ASN A 627 7.94 25.01 48.62
N ASN A 628 8.60 26.10 49.02
CA ASN A 628 9.62 26.81 48.25
C ASN A 628 11.06 26.41 48.62
N PHE A 629 11.25 25.65 49.70
CA PHE A 629 12.59 25.24 50.18
C PHE A 629 12.94 23.78 49.85
N GLY A 630 11.92 22.93 49.74
CA GLY A 630 12.10 21.48 49.56
C GLY A 630 12.42 20.74 50.86
N SER A 631 12.72 19.45 50.75
CA SER A 631 12.95 18.56 51.89
C SER A 631 14.24 18.91 52.65
N TYR A 632 14.17 18.83 53.98
CA TYR A 632 15.33 19.06 54.84
C TYR A 632 16.28 17.86 54.84
N SER A 633 17.57 18.12 54.65
CA SER A 633 18.66 17.14 54.73
C SER A 633 19.36 17.14 56.09
N GLN A 634 19.39 18.29 56.78
CA GLN A 634 20.07 18.45 58.05
C GLN A 634 19.39 19.54 58.88
N VAL A 635 19.31 19.35 60.21
CA VAL A 635 18.85 20.39 61.13
C VAL A 635 19.86 20.62 62.26
N LEU A 636 20.08 21.88 62.60
CA LEU A 636 20.96 22.33 63.67
C LEU A 636 20.18 23.18 64.66
N VAL A 637 20.48 22.99 65.95
CA VAL A 637 20.01 23.85 67.04
C VAL A 637 21.24 24.48 67.67
N ASP A 638 21.30 25.82 67.66
CA ASP A 638 22.42 26.60 68.19
C ASP A 638 23.78 26.15 67.62
N GLY A 639 23.80 25.81 66.33
CA GLY A 639 24.98 25.31 65.61
C GLY A 639 25.32 23.84 65.84
N LYS A 640 24.55 23.09 66.64
CA LYS A 640 24.76 21.65 66.86
C LYS A 640 23.81 20.81 66.02
N ILE A 641 24.38 19.88 65.26
CA ILE A 641 23.63 18.92 64.43
C ILE A 641 22.71 18.09 65.31
N GLN A 642 21.45 18.00 64.90
CA GLN A 642 20.47 17.09 65.48
C GLN A 642 20.42 15.83 64.62
N ASN A 643 20.57 14.66 65.24
CA ASN A 643 20.48 13.38 64.55
C ASN A 643 19.00 12.96 64.39
N ILE A 644 18.23 13.77 63.66
CA ILE A 644 16.80 13.59 63.43
C ILE A 644 16.54 13.71 61.92
N THR A 645 15.84 12.74 61.35
CA THR A 645 15.38 12.78 59.97
C THR A 645 14.17 13.71 59.86
N CYS A 646 14.29 14.78 59.08
CA CYS A 646 13.28 15.84 58.98
C CYS A 646 12.76 16.04 57.54
N SER A 647 12.86 15.02 56.69
CA SER A 647 12.47 15.11 55.27
C SER A 647 11.03 15.59 55.06
N THR A 648 10.09 15.10 55.88
CA THR A 648 8.66 15.50 55.89
C THR A 648 8.32 16.46 57.04
N GLY A 649 9.32 17.05 57.67
CA GLY A 649 9.19 17.78 58.93
C GLY A 649 9.47 16.90 60.15
N CYS A 650 9.72 17.55 61.27
CA CYS A 650 10.09 16.88 62.52
C CYS A 650 9.82 17.79 63.72
N ILE A 651 9.92 17.21 64.92
CA ILE A 651 9.85 17.93 66.17
C ILE A 651 11.24 17.87 66.82
N ILE A 652 11.74 19.03 67.24
CA ILE A 652 13.04 19.16 67.87
C ILE A 652 12.87 19.72 69.28
N MET A 653 13.58 19.13 70.24
CA MET A 653 13.62 19.60 71.62
C MET A 653 14.71 20.66 71.76
N LEU A 654 14.36 21.83 72.26
CA LEU A 654 15.35 22.85 72.63
C LEU A 654 15.99 22.46 73.97
N SER A 655 17.31 22.42 74.04
CA SER A 655 18.05 22.01 75.24
C SER A 655 17.88 22.96 76.43
N ASP A 656 17.52 24.21 76.18
CA ASP A 656 17.24 25.21 77.20
C ASP A 656 16.01 26.04 76.82
N ARG A 657 14.95 25.98 77.64
CA ARG A 657 13.70 26.70 77.35
C ARG A 657 13.80 28.20 77.68
N TYR A 658 14.82 28.60 78.45
CA TYR A 658 15.01 29.94 78.98
C TYR A 658 16.05 30.76 78.22
N LYS A 659 16.57 30.22 77.11
CA LYS A 659 17.50 30.91 76.21
C LYS A 659 16.88 31.07 74.82
N ASN A 660 17.31 32.12 74.12
CA ASN A 660 17.09 32.22 72.68
C ASN A 660 17.83 31.08 72.00
N SER A 661 17.09 30.29 71.22
CA SER A 661 17.67 29.22 70.41
C SER A 661 17.41 29.48 68.93
N THR A 662 18.45 29.36 68.12
CA THR A 662 18.35 29.44 66.67
C THR A 662 18.28 28.03 66.11
N VAL A 663 17.21 27.74 65.39
CA VAL A 663 17.06 26.51 64.63
C VAL A 663 17.38 26.83 63.17
N SER A 664 18.31 26.09 62.58
CA SER A 664 18.66 26.19 61.17
C SER A 664 18.48 24.84 60.50
N ALA A 665 17.80 24.80 59.36
CA ALA A 665 17.64 23.62 58.54
C ALA A 665 18.28 23.85 57.17
N TYR A 666 18.92 22.81 56.64
CA TYR A 666 19.52 22.80 55.32
C TYR A 666 18.76 21.83 54.43
N ASN A 667 18.63 22.14 53.14
CA ASN A 667 18.13 21.21 52.14
C ASN A 667 19.29 20.49 51.41
N ALA A 668 18.97 19.54 50.54
CA ALA A 668 19.98 18.80 49.76
C ALA A 668 20.82 19.73 48.86
N TRP A 669 20.25 20.86 48.43
CA TRP A 669 20.88 21.85 47.57
C TRP A 669 21.85 22.79 48.29
N GLY A 670 21.86 22.79 49.63
CA GLY A 670 22.73 23.63 50.45
C GLY A 670 22.13 24.98 50.80
N GLY A 671 20.86 25.23 50.42
CA GLY A 671 20.10 26.34 50.94
C GLY A 671 19.92 26.21 52.46
N LYS A 672 19.85 27.34 53.14
CA LYS A 672 19.69 27.43 54.60
C LYS A 672 18.40 28.18 54.92
N ALA A 673 17.56 27.56 55.74
CA ALA A 673 16.43 28.19 56.40
C ALA A 673 16.72 28.32 57.89
N SER A 674 16.43 29.48 58.49
CA SER A 674 16.65 29.65 59.93
C SER A 674 15.58 30.49 60.59
N GLN A 675 15.30 30.18 61.84
CA GLN A 675 14.46 31.01 62.71
C GLN A 675 15.06 31.01 64.12
N THR A 676 15.14 32.21 64.70
CA THR A 676 15.50 32.38 66.10
C THR A 676 14.22 32.45 66.91
N PHE A 677 14.13 31.61 67.94
CA PHE A 677 13.01 31.62 68.86
C PHE A 677 13.42 32.32 70.14
N ASP A 678 12.76 33.44 70.43
CA ASP A 678 12.98 34.16 71.67
C ASP A 678 12.59 33.32 72.89
N VAL A 679 13.22 33.63 74.03
CA VAL A 679 12.93 33.02 75.33
C VAL A 679 11.42 32.93 75.51
N TYR A 680 10.96 31.76 75.92
CA TYR A 680 9.56 31.60 76.30
C TYR A 680 9.33 32.36 77.61
N ASN A 681 9.06 33.67 77.50
CA ASN A 681 8.50 34.43 78.60
C ASN A 681 7.11 33.85 78.82
N SER A 682 6.93 33.12 79.92
CA SER A 682 5.61 32.76 80.37
C SER A 682 4.85 34.07 80.61
N VAL A 683 4.11 34.53 79.62
CA VAL A 683 2.90 35.29 79.91
C VAL A 683 2.15 34.39 80.87
N SER A 684 1.91 34.89 82.08
CA SER A 684 1.12 34.21 83.10
C SER A 684 -0.04 33.55 82.38
N GLN A 685 -0.08 32.22 82.42
CA GLN A 685 -1.32 31.52 82.14
C GLN A 685 -2.32 32.14 83.08
N ASP A 686 -3.15 33.04 82.55
CA ASP A 686 -4.47 33.24 83.08
C ASP A 686 -5.03 31.83 83.12
N THR A 687 -5.21 31.31 84.34
CA THR A 687 -5.57 29.92 84.60
C THR A 687 -6.95 29.72 84.00
N THR A 688 -6.97 29.46 82.70
CA THR A 688 -8.15 28.98 82.02
C THR A 688 -8.30 27.57 82.54
N ASP A 689 -9.22 27.45 83.48
CA ASP A 689 -9.56 26.27 84.24
C ASP A 689 -9.78 25.10 83.27
N TYR A 690 -8.72 24.32 83.01
CA TYR A 690 -8.76 23.19 82.09
C TYR A 690 -9.77 22.15 82.57
N ASN A 691 -10.16 22.15 83.85
CA ASN A 691 -11.29 21.37 84.34
C ASN A 691 -12.62 21.88 83.78
N LYS A 692 -12.83 23.19 83.58
CA LYS A 692 -14.04 23.72 82.92
C LYS A 692 -14.07 23.40 81.43
N ILE A 693 -12.94 23.49 80.72
CA ILE A 693 -12.87 23.16 79.29
C ILE A 693 -12.97 21.65 79.07
N ALA A 694 -12.30 20.82 79.89
CA ALA A 694 -12.45 19.37 79.84
C ALA A 694 -13.89 18.94 80.19
N THR A 695 -14.54 19.58 81.16
CA THR A 695 -15.96 19.33 81.47
C THR A 695 -16.87 19.79 80.33
N LEU A 696 -16.59 20.93 79.68
CA LEU A 696 -17.35 21.40 78.52
C LEU A 696 -17.15 20.49 77.31
N VAL A 697 -15.92 20.02 77.04
CA VAL A 697 -15.61 19.08 75.96
C VAL A 697 -16.19 17.70 76.25
N LEU A 698 -16.18 17.23 77.49
CA LEU A 698 -16.82 15.96 77.88
C LEU A 698 -18.35 16.07 77.76
N LEU A 699 -18.95 17.19 78.17
CA LEU A 699 -20.39 17.48 78.00
C LEU A 699 -20.77 17.65 76.52
N PHE A 700 -19.93 18.29 75.70
CA PHE A 700 -20.16 18.42 74.25
C PHE A 700 -19.97 17.08 73.54
N SER A 701 -18.98 16.28 73.96
CA SER A 701 -18.74 14.94 73.43
C SER A 701 -19.87 13.99 73.80
N LEU A 702 -20.38 14.05 75.03
CA LEU A 702 -21.57 13.31 75.49
C LEU A 702 -22.86 13.80 74.81
N ALA A 703 -22.98 15.10 74.53
CA ALA A 703 -24.12 15.65 73.79
C ALA A 703 -24.07 15.28 72.29
N VAL A 704 -22.89 15.24 71.66
CA VAL A 704 -22.70 14.88 70.24
C VAL A 704 -22.79 13.36 70.04
N THR A 705 -22.20 12.55 70.93
CA THR A 705 -22.39 11.09 70.90
C THR A 705 -23.80 10.71 71.32
N GLY A 706 -24.41 11.39 72.29
CA GLY A 706 -25.82 11.22 72.66
C GLY A 706 -26.78 11.62 71.53
N TYR A 707 -26.56 12.76 70.86
CA TYR A 707 -27.34 13.17 69.68
C TYR A 707 -27.10 12.23 68.48
N GLY A 708 -25.88 11.73 68.30
CA GLY A 708 -25.55 10.69 67.31
C GLY A 708 -26.25 9.36 67.59
N PHE A 709 -26.33 8.94 68.86
CA PHE A 709 -27.00 7.72 69.29
C PHE A 709 -28.53 7.85 69.18
N VAL A 710 -29.10 8.98 69.61
CA VAL A 710 -30.54 9.29 69.47
C VAL A 710 -30.92 9.45 67.99
N ARG A 711 -30.09 10.06 67.14
CA ARG A 711 -30.34 10.16 65.69
C ARG A 711 -30.21 8.82 64.96
N ARG A 712 -29.30 7.93 65.37
CA ARG A 712 -29.20 6.56 64.83
C ARG A 712 -30.37 5.69 65.29
N TYR A 713 -30.78 5.78 66.55
CA TYR A 713 -31.97 5.08 67.05
C TYR A 713 -33.27 5.64 66.48
N TRP A 714 -33.39 6.95 66.25
CA TRP A 714 -34.59 7.55 65.62
C TRP A 714 -34.69 7.21 64.13
N ARG A 715 -33.58 7.08 63.41
CA ARG A 715 -33.58 6.56 62.02
C ARG A 715 -33.86 5.06 61.95
N GLY A 716 -33.39 4.28 62.92
CA GLY A 716 -33.74 2.86 63.05
C GLY A 716 -35.20 2.62 63.44
N PHE A 717 -35.75 3.46 64.33
CA PHE A 717 -37.14 3.40 64.77
C PHE A 717 -38.12 3.94 63.72
N ALA A 718 -37.73 4.95 62.93
CA ALA A 718 -38.51 5.42 61.78
C ALA A 718 -38.52 4.41 60.61
N ALA A 719 -37.44 3.64 60.42
CA ALA A 719 -37.41 2.55 59.44
C ALA A 719 -38.15 1.29 59.93
N ALA A 720 -38.30 1.10 61.25
CA ALA A 720 -39.06 -0.01 61.84
C ALA A 720 -40.57 0.28 61.99
N LEU A 721 -40.99 1.55 61.88
CA LEU A 721 -42.40 1.96 62.00
C LEU A 721 -43.07 2.35 60.67
N SER A 722 -42.36 2.33 59.53
CA SER A 722 -43.06 2.38 58.22
C SER A 722 -43.60 0.99 57.87
N PHE A 723 -44.78 0.69 58.41
CA PHE A 723 -45.82 0.00 57.65
C PHE A 723 -45.82 0.59 56.23
N GLY A 724 -45.60 -0.18 55.17
CA GLY A 724 -46.56 -1.18 54.72
C GLY A 724 -47.61 -0.45 53.90
N ASP A 725 -47.31 -0.26 52.62
CA ASP A 725 -48.20 0.03 51.46
C ASP A 725 -47.23 0.39 50.32
N GLY A 726 -47.23 -0.20 49.14
CA GLY A 726 -48.30 -0.82 48.37
C GLY A 726 -48.09 -0.32 46.93
N ASN A 727 -47.97 -1.25 45.98
CA ASN A 727 -48.48 -1.16 44.60
C ASN A 727 -48.56 0.22 43.90
N GLU A 728 -47.94 0.37 42.72
CA GLU A 728 -48.60 0.56 41.40
C GLU A 728 -47.64 1.14 40.33
N ASP A 729 -47.67 0.46 39.18
CA ASP A 729 -47.41 0.89 37.79
C ASP A 729 -46.89 2.31 37.50
N LYS A 730 -45.71 2.38 36.86
CA LYS A 730 -45.48 2.99 35.53
C LYS A 730 -44.07 2.76 35.00
#